data_AF-A0A932PJ87-F1
#
_entry.id   AF-A0A932PJ87-F1
#
_cell.length_a   1.000
_cell.length_b   1.000
_cell.length_c   1.000
_cell.angle_alpha   90.00
_cell.angle_beta   90.00
_cell.angle_gamma   90.00
#
_symmetry.space_group_name_H-M   'P 1'
#
loop_
_entity.id
_entity.type
_entity.pdbx_description
1 polymer ?
#
loop_
_entity_poly.entity_id
_entity_poly.type
_entity_poly.pdbx_seq_one_letter_code
_entity_poly.pdbx_strand_id
1 'polypeptide(L)'
;MLRDCHLAVATGLLLIAGLASQLDAKRKATNAGAMDEQKRAVHALNRLTFGPRPGDVQRVTQIGVDKWIDAQLHPERIDDTALQARLAPFRTLRMNTRELVENFPPNQVIRQVANGRADLPNDPAKRAVYEAQLQRYENRKDRKEETTGASRNSAADPSMASADGEKPISDMQAEPPSDDRQENRRAARRKIQELLAMPADQRLKEILQLPADEQLALASDMNGQKADALMEGMTPQQKETLMALENPERVVIGELTQAKLLRAVYSERQLDEVMTDFWFNHFNIFINKGSDRILLTSYERDVIRPHALGKFEDLLVATAQSPAMLFYLDNWLSVGPDSEVGLGIAPRNRKRSHDHRPGARPAKGKAKTASGLNENYGRELMELHTLSVNGGYSQQDVTEVAKVFTGWTIEQPKNGAGFHFDPRMHEPGTKMVLGHKIKENGEKEGLEVLRMLARNPKTAHFISQKLAMRFVADDPPPTLVDRMAQTFLKKHGDIREVLRTMFASEEFWTPEAYRAKVKTPLEFVVSAVRASGAQVDDPRAVLGTLNTMGMAPYAMQPPTGYSMKSDAWVNSSALLGRMNFALGMAAGKVRGVAVDTTHLAPAAQDAQQTLAALENSLLAGDVSKQTHDTISQQLDDPKISQQKLDDVKRPPNVAAITGLILGSPEFQRR
;
A
#
# COMPACT_ATOMS: atom_id res chain seq x y z
N MET A 1 21.64 -53.19 -63.72
CA MET A 1 20.46 -52.74 -62.93
C MET A 1 20.55 -53.04 -61.43
N LEU A 2 21.31 -54.03 -60.94
CA LEU A 2 21.42 -54.32 -59.50
C LEU A 2 22.53 -53.57 -58.72
N ARG A 3 23.47 -52.90 -59.39
CA ARG A 3 24.55 -52.14 -58.71
C ARG A 3 24.21 -50.68 -58.39
N ASP A 4 23.29 -50.06 -59.12
CA ASP A 4 22.91 -48.66 -58.92
C ASP A 4 21.86 -48.46 -57.80
N CYS A 5 21.16 -49.52 -57.39
CA CYS A 5 20.21 -49.47 -56.26
C CYS A 5 20.92 -49.44 -54.89
N HIS A 6 22.11 -50.03 -54.74
CA HIS A 6 22.78 -50.08 -53.43
C HIS A 6 23.46 -48.77 -53.04
N LEU A 7 23.92 -47.97 -54.01
CA LEU A 7 24.58 -46.70 -53.73
C LEU A 7 23.58 -45.58 -53.36
N ALA A 8 22.39 -45.59 -53.98
CA ALA A 8 21.31 -44.64 -53.69
C ALA A 8 20.66 -44.87 -52.31
N VAL A 9 20.54 -46.14 -51.87
CA VAL A 9 19.99 -46.47 -50.54
C VAL A 9 20.98 -46.11 -49.42
N ALA A 10 22.29 -46.33 -49.63
CA ALA A 10 23.32 -45.98 -48.66
C ALA A 10 23.49 -44.46 -48.48
N THR A 11 23.36 -43.66 -49.55
CA THR A 11 23.39 -42.19 -49.46
C THR A 11 22.12 -41.61 -48.83
N GLY A 12 20.95 -42.20 -49.09
CA GLY A 12 19.69 -41.81 -48.43
C GLY A 12 19.69 -42.03 -46.91
N LEU A 13 20.24 -43.15 -46.44
CA LEU A 13 20.33 -43.47 -45.00
C LEU A 13 21.31 -42.56 -44.23
N LEU A 14 22.42 -42.14 -44.84
CA LEU A 14 23.37 -41.17 -44.24
C LEU A 14 22.80 -39.74 -44.20
N LEU A 15 22.01 -39.34 -45.19
CA LEU A 15 21.31 -38.05 -45.20
C LEU A 15 20.17 -37.99 -44.16
N ILE A 16 19.44 -39.09 -43.95
CA ILE A 16 18.38 -39.18 -42.93
C ILE A 16 18.97 -39.21 -41.51
N ALA A 17 20.08 -39.93 -41.29
CA ALA A 17 20.79 -39.92 -40.01
C ALA A 17 21.43 -38.55 -39.70
N GLY A 18 21.95 -37.85 -40.72
CA GLY A 18 22.45 -36.48 -40.63
C GLY A 18 21.35 -35.45 -40.31
N LEU A 19 20.17 -35.56 -40.92
CA LEU A 19 19.03 -34.72 -40.60
C LEU A 19 18.46 -35.00 -39.21
N ALA A 20 18.36 -36.26 -38.79
CA ALA A 20 17.89 -36.63 -37.46
C ALA A 20 18.83 -36.13 -36.35
N SER A 21 20.14 -36.25 -36.56
CA SER A 21 21.15 -35.74 -35.62
C SER A 21 21.24 -34.20 -35.61
N GLN A 22 21.02 -33.52 -36.74
CA GLN A 22 20.89 -32.06 -36.78
C GLN A 22 19.56 -31.58 -36.16
N LEU A 23 18.45 -32.31 -36.34
CA LEU A 23 17.18 -32.01 -35.69
C LEU A 23 17.26 -32.22 -34.18
N ASP A 24 17.91 -33.29 -33.70
CA ASP A 24 18.14 -33.53 -32.27
C ASP A 24 19.15 -32.55 -31.67
N ALA A 25 20.19 -32.14 -32.40
CA ALA A 25 21.11 -31.09 -31.96
C ALA A 25 20.42 -29.71 -31.91
N LYS A 26 19.53 -29.42 -32.87
CA LYS A 26 18.72 -28.19 -32.87
C LYS A 26 17.64 -28.23 -31.78
N ARG A 27 17.05 -29.40 -31.49
CA ARG A 27 16.11 -29.63 -30.36
C ARG A 27 16.81 -29.53 -29.00
N LYS A 28 18.04 -30.05 -28.88
CA LYS A 28 18.91 -29.86 -27.70
C LYS A 28 19.37 -28.43 -27.54
N ALA A 29 19.66 -27.72 -28.64
CA ALA A 29 20.02 -26.30 -28.60
C ALA A 29 18.82 -25.41 -28.25
N THR A 30 17.60 -25.75 -28.67
CA THR A 30 16.37 -25.06 -28.22
C THR A 30 15.99 -25.40 -26.78
N ASN A 31 16.32 -26.60 -26.28
CA ASN A 31 16.06 -26.99 -24.88
C ASN A 31 17.17 -26.61 -23.90
N ALA A 32 18.35 -26.18 -24.37
CA ALA A 32 19.44 -25.74 -23.50
C ALA A 32 19.19 -24.37 -22.85
N GLY A 33 18.21 -23.60 -23.34
CA GLY A 33 17.80 -22.30 -22.79
C GLY A 33 16.42 -22.29 -22.11
N ALA A 34 15.67 -23.38 -22.14
CA ALA A 34 14.37 -23.45 -21.50
C ALA A 34 14.54 -23.72 -20.00
N MET A 35 13.85 -22.95 -19.15
CA MET A 35 13.87 -23.16 -17.70
C MET A 35 13.32 -24.55 -17.37
N ASP A 36 14.01 -25.29 -16.50
CA ASP A 36 13.44 -26.51 -15.93
C ASP A 36 12.20 -26.18 -15.06
N GLU A 37 11.38 -27.19 -14.75
CA GLU A 37 10.10 -26.98 -14.06
C GLU A 37 10.27 -26.40 -12.64
N GLN A 38 11.38 -26.71 -11.95
CA GLN A 38 11.68 -26.15 -10.64
C GLN A 38 12.02 -24.66 -10.76
N LYS A 39 12.86 -24.29 -11.73
CA LYS A 39 13.17 -22.88 -12.04
C LYS A 39 11.93 -22.11 -12.49
N ARG A 40 11.05 -22.71 -13.30
CA ARG A 40 9.75 -22.11 -13.66
C ARG A 40 8.90 -21.85 -12.42
N ALA A 41 8.82 -22.81 -11.49
CA ALA A 41 8.09 -22.62 -10.23
C ALA A 41 8.69 -21.50 -9.37
N VAL A 42 10.02 -21.45 -9.23
CA VAL A 42 10.73 -20.36 -8.52
C VAL A 42 10.47 -19.02 -9.19
N HIS A 43 10.53 -18.94 -10.51
CA HIS A 43 10.25 -17.72 -11.27
C HIS A 43 8.82 -17.23 -11.06
N ALA A 44 7.83 -18.13 -11.24
CA ALA A 44 6.43 -17.82 -11.05
C ALA A 44 6.13 -17.33 -9.63
N LEU A 45 6.64 -18.02 -8.61
CA LEU A 45 6.48 -17.62 -7.21
C LEU A 45 7.11 -16.25 -6.95
N ASN A 46 8.29 -15.97 -7.46
CA ASN A 46 8.95 -14.68 -7.25
C ASN A 46 8.29 -13.51 -8.02
N ARG A 47 7.66 -13.78 -9.18
CA ARG A 47 7.01 -12.73 -9.99
C ARG A 47 5.55 -12.48 -9.63
N LEU A 48 4.79 -13.53 -9.33
CA LEU A 48 3.34 -13.46 -9.08
C LEU A 48 2.99 -13.35 -7.58
N THR A 49 3.97 -13.50 -6.69
CA THR A 49 3.77 -13.42 -5.22
C THR A 49 4.79 -12.49 -4.57
N PHE A 50 4.72 -12.36 -3.24
CA PHE A 50 5.79 -11.72 -2.46
C PHE A 50 6.97 -12.66 -2.14
N GLY A 51 7.07 -13.80 -2.82
CA GLY A 51 8.13 -14.80 -2.68
C GLY A 51 7.62 -16.13 -2.11
N PRO A 52 8.37 -17.23 -2.34
CA PRO A 52 8.00 -18.55 -1.84
C PRO A 52 8.15 -18.66 -0.33
N ARG A 53 7.29 -19.46 0.30
CA ARG A 53 7.50 -20.02 1.64
C ARG A 53 8.16 -21.41 1.54
N PRO A 54 8.70 -21.95 2.65
CA PRO A 54 9.15 -23.34 2.70
C PRO A 54 8.07 -24.29 2.17
N GLY A 55 8.43 -25.13 1.20
CA GLY A 55 7.52 -26.08 0.55
C GLY A 55 6.73 -25.55 -0.66
N ASP A 56 6.69 -24.23 -0.90
CA ASP A 56 5.88 -23.66 -2.00
C ASP A 56 6.39 -24.09 -3.38
N VAL A 57 7.71 -24.13 -3.58
CA VAL A 57 8.30 -24.56 -4.87
C VAL A 57 7.91 -26.00 -5.17
N GLN A 58 8.05 -26.90 -4.20
CA GLN A 58 7.69 -28.32 -4.35
C GLN A 58 6.19 -28.48 -4.64
N ARG A 59 5.34 -27.74 -3.91
CA ARG A 59 3.88 -27.74 -4.11
C ARG A 59 3.51 -27.27 -5.51
N VAL A 60 4.10 -26.17 -6.00
CA VAL A 60 3.84 -25.65 -7.35
C VAL A 60 4.32 -26.63 -8.43
N THR A 61 5.51 -27.21 -8.28
CA THR A 61 6.02 -28.23 -9.22
C THR A 61 5.12 -29.48 -9.24
N GLN A 62 4.57 -29.91 -8.11
CA GLN A 62 3.63 -31.04 -8.04
C GLN A 62 2.28 -30.74 -8.71
N ILE A 63 1.76 -29.53 -8.54
CA ILE A 63 0.51 -29.08 -9.20
C ILE A 63 0.73 -28.89 -10.70
N GLY A 64 1.92 -28.43 -11.09
CA GLY A 64 2.26 -27.91 -12.41
C GLY A 64 2.10 -26.39 -12.44
N VAL A 65 3.14 -25.68 -12.91
CA VAL A 65 3.23 -24.22 -12.85
C VAL A 65 2.02 -23.54 -13.51
N ASP A 66 1.62 -23.99 -14.70
CA ASP A 66 0.52 -23.36 -15.45
C ASP A 66 -0.84 -23.51 -14.76
N LYS A 67 -1.09 -24.66 -14.12
CA LYS A 67 -2.32 -24.89 -13.33
C LYS A 67 -2.34 -24.02 -12.07
N TRP A 68 -1.18 -23.85 -11.44
CA TRP A 68 -1.06 -22.96 -10.28
C TRP A 68 -1.28 -21.49 -10.66
N ILE A 69 -0.74 -21.04 -11.81
CA ILE A 69 -0.99 -19.69 -12.34
C ILE A 69 -2.48 -19.48 -12.61
N ASP A 70 -3.14 -20.45 -13.25
CA ASP A 70 -4.59 -20.37 -13.50
C ASP A 70 -5.39 -20.26 -12.20
N ALA A 71 -5.03 -21.02 -11.16
CA ALA A 71 -5.64 -20.88 -9.84
C ALA A 71 -5.45 -19.46 -9.25
N GLN A 72 -4.25 -18.88 -9.37
CA GLN A 72 -3.97 -17.51 -8.89
C GLN A 72 -4.72 -16.43 -9.66
N LEU A 73 -5.03 -16.64 -10.95
CA LEU A 73 -5.90 -15.77 -11.74
C LEU A 73 -7.38 -15.83 -11.28
N HIS A 74 -7.74 -16.83 -10.46
CA HIS A 74 -9.08 -17.06 -9.93
C HIS A 74 -9.08 -17.08 -8.39
N PRO A 75 -8.72 -15.96 -7.73
CA PRO A 75 -8.56 -15.91 -6.27
C PRO A 75 -9.85 -16.24 -5.51
N GLU A 76 -11.02 -16.04 -6.13
CA GLU A 76 -12.31 -16.45 -5.56
C GLU A 76 -12.42 -17.95 -5.28
N ARG A 77 -11.57 -18.78 -5.90
CA ARG A 77 -11.52 -20.24 -5.71
C ARG A 77 -10.49 -20.68 -4.67
N ILE A 78 -9.68 -19.76 -4.16
CA ILE A 78 -8.62 -20.05 -3.19
C ILE A 78 -9.16 -19.73 -1.80
N ASP A 79 -9.10 -20.71 -0.90
CA ASP A 79 -9.43 -20.51 0.51
C ASP A 79 -8.41 -19.58 1.17
N ASP A 80 -8.91 -18.59 1.90
CA ASP A 80 -8.10 -17.62 2.63
C ASP A 80 -8.65 -17.38 4.06
N THR A 81 -9.41 -18.35 4.59
CA THR A 81 -10.01 -18.30 5.94
C THR A 81 -8.97 -18.09 7.04
N ALA A 82 -7.77 -18.67 6.90
CA ALA A 82 -6.67 -18.47 7.84
C ALA A 82 -6.22 -17.01 7.91
N LEU A 83 -6.13 -16.31 6.77
CA LEU A 83 -5.86 -14.87 6.75
C LEU A 83 -7.01 -14.08 7.38
N GLN A 84 -8.27 -14.44 7.08
CA GLN A 84 -9.42 -13.77 7.66
C GLN A 84 -9.44 -13.85 9.19
N ALA A 85 -9.03 -14.99 9.77
CA ALA A 85 -8.86 -15.14 11.21
C ALA A 85 -7.78 -14.18 11.76
N ARG A 86 -6.66 -14.01 11.06
CA ARG A 86 -5.60 -13.05 11.44
C ARG A 86 -6.05 -11.59 11.36
N LEU A 87 -6.94 -11.25 10.43
CA LEU A 87 -7.50 -9.91 10.26
C LEU A 87 -8.77 -9.66 11.08
N ALA A 88 -9.32 -10.68 11.75
CA ALA A 88 -10.53 -10.55 12.56
C ALA A 88 -10.41 -9.49 13.68
N PRO A 89 -9.26 -9.36 14.37
CA PRO A 89 -9.09 -8.33 15.39
C PRO A 89 -9.15 -6.89 14.87
N PHE A 90 -8.83 -6.64 13.60
CA PHE A 90 -8.83 -5.28 13.04
C PHE A 90 -10.23 -4.87 12.61
N ARG A 91 -11.01 -4.29 13.53
CA ARG A 91 -12.43 -3.98 13.27
C ARG A 91 -12.58 -2.80 12.32
N THR A 92 -11.64 -1.86 12.32
CA THR A 92 -11.72 -0.65 11.46
C THR A 92 -11.80 -1.00 9.98
N LEU A 93 -11.22 -2.13 9.57
CA LEU A 93 -11.27 -2.63 8.19
C LEU A 93 -12.70 -2.94 7.71
N ARG A 94 -13.65 -3.16 8.62
CA ARG A 94 -15.04 -3.54 8.31
C ARG A 94 -16.02 -2.40 8.52
N MET A 95 -15.57 -1.29 9.10
CA MET A 95 -16.40 -0.11 9.32
C MET A 95 -16.58 0.68 8.03
N ASN A 96 -17.75 1.28 7.84
CA ASN A 96 -17.93 2.31 6.83
C ASN A 96 -17.35 3.65 7.31
N THR A 97 -17.21 4.63 6.41
CA THR A 97 -16.59 5.92 6.73
C THR A 97 -17.30 6.68 7.86
N ARG A 98 -18.64 6.62 7.92
CA ARG A 98 -19.40 7.28 9.00
C ARG A 98 -19.11 6.62 10.35
N GLU A 99 -19.12 5.30 10.41
CA GLU A 99 -18.73 4.56 11.61
C GLU A 99 -17.30 4.88 12.04
N LEU A 100 -16.35 4.97 11.09
CA LEU A 100 -14.98 5.36 11.41
C LEU A 100 -14.91 6.76 12.00
N VAL A 101 -15.61 7.75 11.42
CA VAL A 101 -15.65 9.12 11.95
C VAL A 101 -16.27 9.18 13.35
N GLU A 102 -17.31 8.38 13.62
CA GLU A 102 -17.98 8.35 14.93
C GLU A 102 -17.17 7.65 16.01
N ASN A 103 -16.45 6.56 15.67
CA ASN A 103 -15.62 5.83 16.64
C ASN A 103 -14.22 6.46 16.79
N PHE A 104 -13.72 7.08 15.73
CA PHE A 104 -12.37 7.64 15.64
C PHE A 104 -12.43 9.08 15.09
N PRO A 105 -12.89 10.05 15.90
CA PRO A 105 -13.20 11.40 15.42
C PRO A 105 -11.95 12.15 14.94
N PRO A 106 -11.94 12.68 13.70
CA PRO A 106 -10.86 13.54 13.23
C PRO A 106 -10.92 14.92 13.90
N ASN A 107 -9.80 15.65 13.87
CA ASN A 107 -9.68 16.98 14.51
C ASN A 107 -10.76 17.99 14.08
N GLN A 108 -11.33 17.85 12.88
CA GLN A 108 -12.40 18.73 12.40
C GLN A 108 -13.73 18.49 13.13
N VAL A 109 -14.02 17.25 13.53
CA VAL A 109 -15.21 16.88 14.32
C VAL A 109 -15.07 17.40 15.74
N ILE A 110 -13.90 17.18 16.36
CA ILE A 110 -13.59 17.70 17.71
C ILE A 110 -13.76 19.21 17.77
N ARG A 111 -13.24 19.95 16.77
CA ARG A 111 -13.46 21.40 16.66
C ARG A 111 -14.93 21.80 16.59
N GLN A 112 -15.82 20.99 16.03
CA GLN A 112 -17.25 21.33 15.98
C GLN A 112 -17.92 21.13 17.32
N VAL A 113 -17.58 20.05 18.02
CA VAL A 113 -18.07 19.81 19.38
C VAL A 113 -17.60 20.92 20.33
N ALA A 114 -16.33 21.29 20.29
CA ALA A 114 -15.78 22.41 21.08
C ALA A 114 -16.51 23.74 20.85
N ASN A 115 -16.98 23.96 19.61
CA ASN A 115 -17.71 25.17 19.23
C ASN A 115 -19.25 25.06 19.39
N GLY A 116 -19.76 24.01 20.03
CA GLY A 116 -21.20 23.78 20.23
C GLY A 116 -21.99 23.53 18.94
N ARG A 117 -21.31 23.09 17.86
CA ARG A 117 -21.93 22.79 16.55
C ARG A 117 -22.24 21.31 16.34
N ALA A 118 -21.83 20.46 17.27
CA ALA A 118 -22.11 19.03 17.28
C ALA A 118 -22.16 18.54 18.74
N ASP A 119 -22.99 17.54 19.01
CA ASP A 119 -23.15 16.98 20.36
C ASP A 119 -22.10 15.90 20.66
N LEU A 120 -21.84 15.68 21.94
CA LEU A 120 -21.07 14.54 22.40
C LEU A 120 -21.85 13.23 22.20
N PRO A 121 -21.18 12.12 21.85
CA PRO A 121 -21.84 10.83 21.76
C PRO A 121 -22.34 10.35 23.13
N ASN A 122 -23.44 9.58 23.13
CA ASN A 122 -24.04 9.01 24.35
C ASN A 122 -23.30 7.75 24.85
N ASP A 123 -22.62 7.03 23.96
CA ASP A 123 -21.86 5.84 24.33
C ASP A 123 -20.65 6.23 25.21
N PRO A 124 -20.47 5.62 26.40
CA PRO A 124 -19.41 6.02 27.33
C PRO A 124 -17.99 5.91 26.77
N ALA A 125 -17.71 4.86 25.98
CA ALA A 125 -16.38 4.65 25.40
C ALA A 125 -16.07 5.68 24.32
N LYS A 126 -17.01 5.93 23.39
CA LYS A 126 -16.89 7.01 22.41
C LYS A 126 -16.78 8.37 23.09
N ARG A 127 -17.59 8.62 24.12
CA ARG A 127 -17.60 9.88 24.85
C ARG A 127 -16.25 10.19 25.48
N ALA A 128 -15.62 9.20 26.13
CA ALA A 128 -14.27 9.34 26.68
C ALA A 128 -13.24 9.72 25.62
N VAL A 129 -13.30 9.10 24.43
CA VAL A 129 -12.43 9.48 23.29
C VAL A 129 -12.65 10.93 22.89
N TYR A 130 -13.91 11.37 22.75
CA TYR A 130 -14.21 12.76 22.41
C TYR A 130 -13.73 13.74 23.49
N GLU A 131 -13.97 13.44 24.77
CA GLU A 131 -13.55 14.27 25.90
C GLU A 131 -12.02 14.37 25.99
N ALA A 132 -11.30 13.27 25.83
CA ALA A 132 -9.82 13.26 25.78
C ALA A 132 -9.28 14.10 24.61
N GLN A 133 -9.91 14.02 23.42
CA GLN A 133 -9.49 14.83 22.28
C GLN A 133 -9.89 16.31 22.42
N LEU A 134 -11.01 16.63 23.08
CA LEU A 134 -11.37 18.02 23.45
C LEU A 134 -10.35 18.61 24.41
N GLN A 135 -9.95 17.86 25.44
CA GLN A 135 -8.88 18.29 26.35
C GLN A 135 -7.58 18.56 25.60
N ARG A 136 -7.22 17.70 24.63
CA ARG A 136 -6.05 17.92 23.77
C ARG A 136 -6.17 19.17 22.90
N TYR A 137 -7.37 19.45 22.40
CA TYR A 137 -7.65 20.64 21.60
C TYR A 137 -7.48 21.92 22.42
N GLU A 138 -8.05 21.97 23.63
CA GLU A 138 -7.88 23.10 24.55
C GLU A 138 -6.41 23.28 24.96
N ASN A 139 -5.72 22.20 25.36
CA ASN A 139 -4.29 22.25 25.69
C ASN A 139 -3.41 22.82 24.54
N ARG A 140 -3.80 22.59 23.27
CA ARG A 140 -3.11 23.15 22.10
C ARG A 140 -3.45 24.63 21.88
N LYS A 141 -4.68 25.03 22.19
CA LYS A 141 -5.14 26.42 22.09
C LYS A 141 -4.43 27.27 23.15
N ASP A 142 -4.39 26.81 24.39
CA ASP A 142 -3.70 27.50 25.49
C ASP A 142 -2.21 27.73 25.17
N ARG A 143 -1.51 26.70 24.67
CA ARG A 143 -0.11 26.84 24.23
C ARG A 143 0.07 27.86 23.10
N LYS A 144 -0.88 27.93 22.17
CA LYS A 144 -0.83 28.93 21.07
C LYS A 144 -1.06 30.34 21.62
N GLU A 145 -1.93 30.49 22.61
CA GLU A 145 -2.17 31.77 23.28
C GLU A 145 -0.96 32.21 24.14
N GLU A 146 -0.31 31.28 24.86
CA GLU A 146 0.94 31.51 25.60
C GLU A 146 2.09 31.93 24.68
N THR A 147 2.31 31.20 23.58
CA THR A 147 3.38 31.52 22.61
C THR A 147 3.13 32.82 21.85
N THR A 148 1.89 33.11 21.48
CA THR A 148 1.54 34.40 20.85
C THR A 148 1.54 35.57 21.84
N GLY A 149 1.23 35.33 23.11
CA GLY A 149 1.38 36.29 24.20
C GLY A 149 2.84 36.60 24.51
N ALA A 150 3.72 35.59 24.53
CA ALA A 150 5.17 35.75 24.70
C ALA A 150 5.81 36.47 23.50
N SER A 151 5.38 36.16 22.26
CA SER A 151 5.87 36.83 21.06
C SER A 151 5.42 38.30 20.95
N ARG A 152 4.31 38.72 21.59
CA ARG A 152 3.92 40.13 21.69
C ARG A 152 4.86 40.96 22.58
N ASN A 153 5.63 40.32 23.46
CA ASN A 153 6.67 40.98 24.26
C ASN A 153 8.04 41.05 23.56
N SER A 154 8.18 40.52 22.34
CA SER A 154 9.36 40.64 21.49
C SER A 154 8.95 41.16 20.11
N ALA A 155 8.79 42.47 19.99
CA ALA A 155 8.45 43.10 18.71
C ALA A 155 9.63 43.02 17.73
N ALA A 156 9.51 42.17 16.70
CA ALA A 156 10.23 42.33 15.43
C ALA A 156 9.41 41.78 14.25
N ASP A 157 9.00 42.73 13.40
CA ASP A 157 8.60 42.72 11.99
C ASP A 157 7.78 41.55 11.38
N PRO A 158 6.51 41.78 10.96
CA PRO A 158 5.68 40.78 10.30
C PRO A 158 5.70 40.95 8.78
N SER A 159 6.52 40.16 8.09
CA SER A 159 6.32 39.89 6.66
C SER A 159 6.52 38.40 6.39
N MET A 160 5.65 37.83 5.53
CA MET A 160 5.57 36.42 5.10
C MET A 160 4.64 35.50 5.93
N ALA A 161 3.34 35.63 5.71
CA ALA A 161 2.36 34.57 5.98
C ALA A 161 1.66 34.17 4.67
N SER A 162 2.00 33.00 4.13
CA SER A 162 1.20 32.31 3.13
C SER A 162 0.25 31.31 3.82
N ALA A 163 -0.96 31.22 3.29
CA ALA A 163 -2.00 30.30 3.73
C ALA A 163 -1.68 28.86 3.31
N ASP A 164 -2.10 27.93 4.16
CA ASP A 164 -2.11 26.47 3.94
C ASP A 164 -0.75 25.78 3.86
N GLY A 165 -0.20 25.53 5.06
CA GLY A 165 0.81 24.53 5.31
C GLY A 165 0.85 24.18 6.80
N GLU A 166 0.25 23.07 7.20
CA GLU A 166 0.66 22.40 8.43
C GLU A 166 2.11 21.94 8.22
N LYS A 167 3.07 22.78 8.62
CA LYS A 167 4.48 22.37 8.72
C LYS A 167 4.57 21.22 9.75
N PRO A 168 5.33 20.16 9.46
CA PRO A 168 5.73 19.23 10.52
C PRO A 168 6.63 20.00 11.49
N ILE A 169 6.21 20.09 12.75
CA ILE A 169 7.06 20.60 13.83
C ILE A 169 8.05 19.48 14.18
N SER A 170 9.12 19.36 13.41
CA SER A 170 10.38 18.81 13.89
C SER A 170 11.33 19.99 14.08
N ASP A 171 11.96 20.07 15.25
CA ASP A 171 12.93 21.10 15.66
C ASP A 171 12.37 22.38 16.31
N MET A 172 11.40 22.22 17.22
CA MET A 172 11.33 23.13 18.37
C MET A 172 11.91 22.40 19.58
N GLN A 173 12.99 22.96 20.15
CA GLN A 173 13.48 22.58 21.48
C GLN A 173 12.29 22.63 22.43
N ALA A 174 11.89 21.47 22.97
CA ALA A 174 10.76 21.38 23.87
C ALA A 174 11.10 22.16 25.15
N GLU A 175 10.36 23.24 25.42
CA GLU A 175 10.38 23.85 26.74
C GLU A 175 10.06 22.78 27.79
N PRO A 176 10.70 22.84 28.98
CA PRO A 176 10.44 21.89 30.03
C PRO A 176 8.95 21.91 30.37
N PRO A 177 8.30 20.73 30.52
CA PRO A 177 6.89 20.67 30.87
C PRO A 177 6.66 21.40 32.20
N SER A 178 5.59 22.22 32.28
CA SER A 178 5.12 22.86 33.52
C SER A 178 5.00 21.84 34.66
N ASP A 179 5.12 22.29 35.91
CA ASP A 179 5.09 21.43 37.10
C ASP A 179 3.86 20.50 37.11
N ASP A 180 2.68 21.04 36.75
CA ASP A 180 1.44 20.26 36.63
C ASP A 180 1.53 19.10 35.63
N ARG A 181 2.24 19.28 34.50
CA ARG A 181 2.42 18.21 33.51
C ARG A 181 3.37 17.12 34.00
N GLN A 182 4.38 17.49 34.78
CA GLN A 182 5.27 16.50 35.39
C GLN A 182 4.56 15.70 36.47
N GLU A 183 3.74 16.36 37.28
CA GLU A 183 2.90 15.73 38.29
C GLU A 183 1.88 14.78 37.63
N ASN A 184 1.16 15.23 36.60
CA ASN A 184 0.22 14.39 35.86
C ASN A 184 0.89 13.15 35.23
N ARG A 185 2.12 13.28 34.71
CA ARG A 185 2.88 12.11 34.22
C ARG A 185 3.26 11.14 35.33
N ARG A 186 3.65 11.64 36.51
CA ARG A 186 3.96 10.78 37.67
C ARG A 186 2.70 10.07 38.17
N ALA A 187 1.58 10.78 38.25
CA ALA A 187 0.28 10.22 38.59
C ALA A 187 -0.14 9.13 37.58
N ALA A 188 -0.06 9.41 36.28
CA ALA A 188 -0.33 8.45 35.22
C ALA A 188 0.51 7.17 35.36
N ARG A 189 1.81 7.29 35.68
CA ARG A 189 2.68 6.13 35.89
C ARG A 189 2.27 5.27 37.08
N ARG A 190 1.90 5.89 38.20
CA ARG A 190 1.36 5.17 39.36
C ARG A 190 0.06 4.47 38.99
N LYS A 191 -0.82 5.16 38.27
CA LYS A 191 -2.09 4.60 37.83
C LYS A 191 -1.93 3.41 36.89
N ILE A 192 -0.98 3.45 35.95
CA ILE A 192 -0.67 2.30 35.08
C ILE A 192 -0.27 1.09 35.92
N GLN A 193 0.53 1.26 36.98
CA GLN A 193 0.92 0.16 37.86
C GLN A 193 -0.28 -0.43 38.62
N GLU A 194 -1.18 0.42 39.11
CA GLU A 194 -2.44 -0.02 39.75
C GLU A 194 -3.31 -0.81 38.76
N LEU A 195 -3.47 -0.32 37.53
CA LEU A 195 -4.26 -0.97 36.49
C LEU A 195 -3.66 -2.33 36.09
N LEU A 196 -2.34 -2.45 36.02
CA LEU A 196 -1.68 -3.73 35.71
C LEU A 196 -1.93 -4.79 36.80
N ALA A 197 -2.19 -4.38 38.05
CA ALA A 197 -2.59 -5.27 39.13
C ALA A 197 -4.07 -5.70 39.06
N MET A 198 -4.88 -5.06 38.19
CA MET A 198 -6.29 -5.40 38.00
C MET A 198 -6.51 -6.44 36.89
N PRO A 199 -7.62 -7.21 36.94
CA PRO A 199 -8.08 -8.03 35.83
C PRO A 199 -8.31 -7.22 34.55
N ALA A 200 -7.99 -7.79 33.39
CA ALA A 200 -8.01 -7.09 32.10
C ALA A 200 -9.38 -6.49 31.73
N ASP A 201 -10.46 -7.16 32.12
CA ASP A 201 -11.85 -6.74 31.93
C ASP A 201 -12.23 -5.50 32.75
N GLN A 202 -11.53 -5.24 33.87
CA GLN A 202 -11.77 -4.10 34.75
C GLN A 202 -10.94 -2.88 34.37
N ARG A 203 -9.77 -3.07 33.75
CA ARG A 203 -8.81 -1.99 33.43
C ARG A 203 -9.44 -0.87 32.61
N LEU A 204 -10.14 -1.18 31.52
CA LEU A 204 -10.75 -0.14 30.68
C LEU A 204 -11.85 0.61 31.44
N LYS A 205 -12.66 -0.09 32.25
CA LYS A 205 -13.73 0.53 33.03
C LYS A 205 -13.16 1.58 33.99
N GLU A 206 -12.06 1.26 34.66
CA GLU A 206 -11.35 2.19 35.55
C GLU A 206 -10.79 3.39 34.77
N ILE A 207 -10.18 3.15 33.60
CA ILE A 207 -9.65 4.24 32.75
C ILE A 207 -10.76 5.19 32.31
N LEU A 208 -11.92 4.66 31.89
CA LEU A 208 -13.06 5.47 31.44
C LEU A 208 -13.71 6.32 32.56
N GLN A 209 -13.42 6.02 33.83
CA GLN A 209 -13.89 6.79 34.98
C GLN A 209 -12.95 7.94 35.37
N LEU A 210 -11.72 7.94 34.85
CA LEU A 210 -10.76 9.01 35.10
C LEU A 210 -11.21 10.32 34.41
N PRO A 211 -10.85 11.49 34.97
CA PRO A 211 -10.96 12.77 34.27
C PRO A 211 -10.25 12.77 32.90
N ALA A 212 -10.71 13.58 31.95
CA ALA A 212 -10.22 13.57 30.57
C ALA A 212 -8.72 13.91 30.42
N ASP A 213 -8.19 14.77 31.28
CA ASP A 213 -6.77 15.11 31.36
C ASP A 213 -5.92 13.95 31.89
N GLU A 214 -6.41 13.23 32.90
CA GLU A 214 -5.78 12.00 33.40
C GLU A 214 -5.82 10.87 32.36
N GLN A 215 -6.94 10.68 31.66
CA GLN A 215 -7.06 9.72 30.55
C GLN A 215 -6.02 10.01 29.46
N LEU A 216 -5.89 11.27 29.04
CA LEU A 216 -4.94 11.68 28.02
C LEU A 216 -3.49 11.53 28.49
N ALA A 217 -3.20 11.87 29.74
CA ALA A 217 -1.87 11.71 30.33
C ALA A 217 -1.46 10.23 30.41
N LEU A 218 -2.39 9.36 30.82
CA LEU A 218 -2.21 7.91 30.84
C LEU A 218 -1.95 7.37 29.43
N ALA A 219 -2.81 7.69 28.47
CA ALA A 219 -2.69 7.24 27.09
C ALA A 219 -1.37 7.72 26.45
N SER A 220 -0.89 8.91 26.80
CA SER A 220 0.38 9.45 26.29
C SER A 220 1.65 8.80 26.90
N ASP A 221 1.57 8.19 28.09
CA ASP A 221 2.70 7.44 28.71
C ASP A 221 2.65 5.94 28.38
N MET A 222 1.60 5.48 27.68
CA MET A 222 1.48 4.11 27.17
C MET A 222 2.33 3.89 25.91
N ASN A 223 3.58 3.48 26.10
CA ASN A 223 4.47 3.12 25.00
C ASN A 223 5.13 1.74 25.18
N GLY A 224 5.50 1.13 24.05
CA GLY A 224 6.22 -0.14 24.01
C GLY A 224 5.58 -1.24 24.85
N GLN A 225 6.40 -1.91 25.66
CA GLN A 225 5.98 -3.05 26.50
C GLN A 225 4.89 -2.71 27.51
N LYS A 226 4.86 -1.47 28.03
CA LYS A 226 3.83 -1.05 28.99
C LYS A 226 2.44 -1.05 28.36
N ALA A 227 2.35 -0.54 27.12
CA ALA A 227 1.09 -0.55 26.38
C ALA A 227 0.63 -1.99 26.15
N ASP A 228 1.53 -2.86 25.69
CA ASP A 228 1.20 -4.26 25.42
C ASP A 228 0.71 -5.00 26.68
N ALA A 229 1.39 -4.82 27.82
CA ALA A 229 1.00 -5.43 29.10
C ALA A 229 -0.37 -4.93 29.60
N LEU A 230 -0.66 -3.63 29.42
CA LEU A 230 -1.94 -3.07 29.82
C LEU A 230 -3.09 -3.60 28.96
N MET A 231 -2.85 -3.76 27.65
CA MET A 231 -3.81 -4.25 26.67
C MET A 231 -3.93 -5.78 26.63
N GLU A 232 -3.07 -6.50 27.33
CA GLU A 232 -3.13 -7.95 27.43
C GLU A 232 -4.48 -8.39 28.01
N GLY A 233 -5.12 -9.40 27.40
CA GLY A 233 -6.45 -9.88 27.78
C GLY A 233 -7.64 -8.99 27.35
N MET A 234 -7.39 -7.78 26.82
CA MET A 234 -8.47 -6.93 26.30
C MET A 234 -9.01 -7.41 24.95
N THR A 235 -10.30 -7.19 24.70
CA THR A 235 -10.91 -7.39 23.38
C THR A 235 -10.39 -6.36 22.37
N PRO A 236 -10.48 -6.61 21.05
CA PRO A 236 -10.01 -5.66 20.05
C PRO A 236 -10.63 -4.26 20.18
N GLN A 237 -11.94 -4.19 20.48
CA GLN A 237 -12.62 -2.90 20.69
C GLN A 237 -12.07 -2.13 21.90
N GLN A 238 -11.74 -2.84 22.98
CA GLN A 238 -11.17 -2.22 24.17
C GLN A 238 -9.77 -1.66 23.87
N LYS A 239 -8.96 -2.40 23.10
CA LYS A 239 -7.64 -1.95 22.62
C LYS A 239 -7.77 -0.71 21.74
N GLU A 240 -8.67 -0.75 20.75
CA GLU A 240 -8.98 0.38 19.86
C GLU A 240 -9.38 1.62 20.66
N THR A 241 -10.29 1.48 21.62
CA THR A 241 -10.77 2.58 22.49
C THR A 241 -9.61 3.21 23.25
N LEU A 242 -8.77 2.38 23.88
CA LEU A 242 -7.64 2.84 24.67
C LEU A 242 -6.60 3.58 23.82
N MET A 243 -6.29 3.06 22.63
CA MET A 243 -5.39 3.74 21.68
C MET A 243 -6.02 5.04 21.13
N ALA A 244 -7.34 5.07 20.95
CA ALA A 244 -8.06 6.24 20.46
C ALA A 244 -8.08 7.40 21.47
N LEU A 245 -7.93 7.14 22.77
CA LEU A 245 -7.72 8.21 23.77
C LEU A 245 -6.48 9.06 23.44
N GLU A 246 -5.40 8.45 22.92
CA GLU A 246 -4.21 9.18 22.49
C GLU A 246 -4.38 9.79 21.10
N ASN A 247 -4.75 8.97 20.11
CA ASN A 247 -4.85 9.39 18.72
C ASN A 247 -5.82 8.47 17.93
N PRO A 248 -7.08 8.88 17.75
CA PRO A 248 -8.08 8.06 17.07
C PRO A 248 -7.72 7.72 15.63
N GLU A 249 -7.23 8.70 14.85
CA GLU A 249 -6.86 8.49 13.44
C GLU A 249 -5.70 7.49 13.30
N ARG A 250 -4.78 7.44 14.27
CA ARG A 250 -3.66 6.49 14.28
C ARG A 250 -4.11 5.04 14.43
N VAL A 251 -5.25 4.79 15.08
CA VAL A 251 -5.82 3.43 15.18
C VAL A 251 -6.20 2.93 13.79
N VAL A 252 -6.97 3.74 13.05
CA VAL A 252 -7.44 3.42 11.69
C VAL A 252 -6.26 3.18 10.75
N ILE A 253 -5.28 4.10 10.73
CA ILE A 253 -4.07 3.99 9.91
C ILE A 253 -3.25 2.76 10.32
N GLY A 254 -3.10 2.52 11.62
CA GLY A 254 -2.33 1.42 12.17
C GLY A 254 -2.90 0.08 11.76
N GLU A 255 -4.21 -0.11 11.83
CA GLU A 255 -4.84 -1.36 11.42
C GLU A 255 -4.78 -1.57 9.90
N LEU A 256 -4.98 -0.52 9.10
CA LEU A 256 -4.87 -0.60 7.64
C LEU A 256 -3.45 -1.03 7.20
N THR A 257 -2.41 -0.38 7.75
CA THR A 257 -1.01 -0.70 7.44
C THR A 257 -0.59 -2.09 7.90
N GLN A 258 -1.02 -2.51 9.09
CA GLN A 258 -0.79 -3.88 9.59
C GLN A 258 -1.49 -4.92 8.72
N ALA A 259 -2.73 -4.66 8.31
CA ALA A 259 -3.48 -5.56 7.44
C ALA A 259 -2.79 -5.77 6.09
N LYS A 260 -2.27 -4.70 5.47
CA LYS A 260 -1.50 -4.79 4.21
C LYS A 260 -0.33 -5.76 4.33
N LEU A 261 0.45 -5.63 5.41
CA LEU A 261 1.60 -6.49 5.64
C LEU A 261 1.18 -7.94 5.89
N LEU A 262 0.17 -8.17 6.74
CA LEU A 262 -0.33 -9.51 7.02
C LEU A 262 -0.90 -10.20 5.77
N ARG A 263 -1.60 -9.47 4.91
CA ARG A 263 -2.10 -9.97 3.61
C ARG A 263 -0.95 -10.43 2.72
N ALA A 264 0.07 -9.58 2.55
CA ALA A 264 1.25 -9.90 1.75
C ALA A 264 1.99 -11.15 2.30
N VAL A 265 2.10 -11.28 3.62
CA VAL A 265 2.76 -12.41 4.29
C VAL A 265 1.94 -13.70 4.21
N TYR A 266 0.63 -13.65 4.48
CA TYR A 266 -0.16 -14.85 4.82
C TYR A 266 -1.20 -15.27 3.79
N SER A 267 -1.64 -14.39 2.88
CA SER A 267 -2.68 -14.78 1.91
C SER A 267 -2.22 -15.92 1.02
N GLU A 268 -3.09 -16.87 0.72
CA GLU A 268 -2.87 -17.83 -0.38
C GLU A 268 -3.22 -17.22 -1.76
N ARG A 269 -3.95 -16.10 -1.79
CA ARG A 269 -4.34 -15.34 -2.99
C ARG A 269 -3.26 -14.34 -3.39
N GLN A 270 -2.02 -14.81 -3.51
CA GLN A 270 -0.85 -13.94 -3.64
C GLN A 270 -0.88 -13.02 -4.86
N LEU A 271 -1.38 -13.49 -6.01
CA LEU A 271 -1.50 -12.62 -7.20
C LEU A 271 -2.52 -11.49 -6.96
N ASP A 272 -3.61 -11.75 -6.23
CA ASP A 272 -4.60 -10.73 -5.85
C ASP A 272 -3.97 -9.65 -4.97
N GLU A 273 -3.11 -10.03 -4.03
CA GLU A 273 -2.38 -9.09 -3.17
C GLU A 273 -1.35 -8.26 -3.94
N VAL A 274 -0.60 -8.90 -4.85
CA VAL A 274 0.34 -8.21 -5.73
C VAL A 274 -0.38 -7.21 -6.65
N MET A 275 -1.53 -7.59 -7.19
CA MET A 275 -2.32 -6.71 -8.06
C MET A 275 -3.02 -5.60 -7.28
N THR A 276 -3.49 -5.87 -6.07
CA THR A 276 -4.01 -4.84 -5.16
C THR A 276 -2.94 -3.79 -4.86
N ASP A 277 -1.72 -4.21 -4.54
CA ASP A 277 -0.59 -3.30 -4.30
C ASP A 277 -0.23 -2.49 -5.56
N PHE A 278 -0.18 -3.15 -6.72
CA PHE A 278 0.07 -2.50 -8.01
C PHE A 278 -0.97 -1.41 -8.32
N TRP A 279 -2.26 -1.71 -8.17
CA TRP A 279 -3.33 -0.76 -8.47
C TRP A 279 -3.41 0.37 -7.46
N PHE A 280 -3.25 0.08 -6.17
CA PHE A 280 -3.15 1.14 -5.16
C PHE A 280 -2.00 2.09 -5.50
N ASN A 281 -0.84 1.57 -5.89
CA ASN A 281 0.30 2.38 -6.26
C ASN A 281 0.09 3.17 -7.56
N HIS A 282 -0.71 2.63 -8.51
CA HIS A 282 -1.05 3.33 -9.75
C HIS A 282 -2.05 4.47 -9.53
N PHE A 283 -3.02 4.29 -8.63
CA PHE A 283 -3.99 5.29 -8.21
C PHE A 283 -3.64 5.80 -6.80
N ASN A 284 -2.40 6.26 -6.62
CA ASN A 284 -1.83 6.52 -5.31
C ASN A 284 -2.58 7.63 -4.56
N ILE A 285 -2.89 7.39 -3.29
CA ILE A 285 -3.40 8.38 -2.35
C ILE A 285 -2.49 8.43 -1.12
N PHE A 286 -2.06 9.65 -0.77
CA PHE A 286 -1.25 9.87 0.43
C PHE A 286 -2.12 9.85 1.69
N ILE A 287 -1.91 8.85 2.56
CA ILE A 287 -2.71 8.63 3.76
C ILE A 287 -2.79 9.83 4.71
N ASN A 288 -1.80 10.71 4.71
CA ASN A 288 -1.72 11.84 5.64
C ASN A 288 -2.32 13.14 5.08
N LYS A 289 -2.99 13.11 3.91
CA LYS A 289 -3.74 14.27 3.41
C LYS A 289 -5.08 14.40 4.13
N GLY A 290 -5.12 15.17 5.22
CA GLY A 290 -6.38 15.53 5.89
C GLY A 290 -7.25 14.32 6.22
N SER A 291 -8.44 14.25 5.61
CA SER A 291 -9.46 13.21 5.84
C SER A 291 -9.11 11.85 5.24
N ASP A 292 -8.14 11.77 4.32
CA ASP A 292 -7.72 10.51 3.69
C ASP A 292 -7.25 9.48 4.72
N ARG A 293 -6.83 9.92 5.91
CA ARG A 293 -6.55 9.07 7.09
C ARG A 293 -7.67 8.09 7.42
N ILE A 294 -8.92 8.47 7.14
CA ILE A 294 -10.12 7.66 7.39
C ILE A 294 -10.68 7.08 6.08
N LEU A 295 -10.54 7.80 4.95
CA LEU A 295 -11.12 7.38 3.67
C LEU A 295 -10.38 6.22 3.01
N LEU A 296 -9.08 6.04 3.30
CA LEU A 296 -8.27 5.02 2.65
C LEU A 296 -8.71 3.58 2.95
N THR A 297 -9.27 3.33 4.13
CA THR A 297 -9.71 1.98 4.52
C THR A 297 -10.80 1.47 3.58
N SER A 298 -11.83 2.28 3.32
CA SER A 298 -12.87 1.97 2.33
C SER A 298 -12.33 2.02 0.90
N TYR A 299 -11.37 2.90 0.60
CA TYR A 299 -10.76 2.97 -0.73
C TYR A 299 -10.07 1.65 -1.11
N GLU A 300 -9.20 1.11 -0.26
CA GLU A 300 -8.59 -0.18 -0.57
C GLU A 300 -9.63 -1.31 -0.62
N ARG A 301 -10.53 -1.37 0.36
CA ARG A 301 -11.50 -2.47 0.52
C ARG A 301 -12.55 -2.51 -0.59
N ASP A 302 -13.13 -1.37 -0.93
CA ASP A 302 -14.33 -1.27 -1.76
C ASP A 302 -14.01 -0.84 -3.20
N VAL A 303 -12.87 -0.17 -3.42
CA VAL A 303 -12.48 0.37 -4.74
C VAL A 303 -11.36 -0.46 -5.37
N ILE A 304 -10.23 -0.65 -4.69
CA ILE A 304 -9.07 -1.31 -5.32
C ILE A 304 -9.24 -2.84 -5.36
N ARG A 305 -9.43 -3.47 -4.20
CA ARG A 305 -9.41 -4.93 -4.07
C ARG A 305 -10.46 -5.65 -4.94
N PRO A 306 -11.73 -5.22 -5.00
CA PRO A 306 -12.75 -5.94 -5.77
C PRO A 306 -12.47 -5.94 -7.28
N HIS A 307 -11.64 -5.01 -7.75
CA HIS A 307 -11.36 -4.81 -9.17
C HIS A 307 -9.92 -5.19 -9.56
N ALA A 308 -9.13 -5.78 -8.66
CA ALA A 308 -7.70 -6.01 -8.88
C ALA A 308 -7.38 -6.88 -10.11
N LEU A 309 -8.25 -7.85 -10.43
CA LEU A 309 -8.18 -8.69 -11.63
C LEU A 309 -9.39 -8.49 -12.57
N GLY A 310 -10.17 -7.42 -12.35
CA GLY A 310 -11.41 -7.12 -13.08
C GLY A 310 -11.17 -6.36 -14.39
N LYS A 311 -12.17 -5.58 -14.82
CA LYS A 311 -12.01 -4.68 -15.96
C LYS A 311 -11.44 -3.34 -15.52
N PHE A 312 -10.53 -2.80 -16.32
CA PHE A 312 -9.93 -1.49 -16.07
C PHE A 312 -10.97 -0.35 -16.07
N GLU A 313 -11.99 -0.39 -16.94
CA GLU A 313 -13.07 0.62 -16.95
C GLU A 313 -13.79 0.66 -15.58
N ASP A 314 -14.08 -0.50 -14.99
CA ASP A 314 -14.78 -0.60 -13.69
C ASP A 314 -13.90 -0.05 -12.56
N LEU A 315 -12.60 -0.40 -12.54
CA LEU A 315 -11.64 0.15 -11.59
C LEU A 315 -11.50 1.67 -11.74
N LEU A 316 -11.40 2.18 -12.97
CA LEU A 316 -11.25 3.60 -13.25
C LEU A 316 -12.49 4.40 -12.80
N VAL A 317 -13.69 3.87 -13.02
CA VAL A 317 -14.93 4.48 -12.53
C VAL A 317 -14.99 4.46 -11.01
N ALA A 318 -14.66 3.32 -10.39
CA ALA A 318 -14.67 3.18 -8.94
C ALA A 318 -13.67 4.13 -8.27
N THR A 319 -12.48 4.35 -8.85
CA THR A 319 -11.51 5.32 -8.32
C THR A 319 -11.98 6.75 -8.53
N ALA A 320 -12.54 7.09 -9.70
CA ALA A 320 -13.07 8.42 -10.01
C ALA A 320 -14.22 8.86 -9.08
N GLN A 321 -15.09 7.93 -8.69
CA GLN A 321 -16.20 8.19 -7.76
C GLN A 321 -15.81 8.01 -6.29
N SER A 322 -14.58 7.57 -6.00
CA SER A 322 -14.18 7.30 -4.62
C SER A 322 -14.03 8.59 -3.81
N PRO A 323 -14.54 8.63 -2.57
CA PRO A 323 -14.37 9.81 -1.73
C PRO A 323 -12.91 10.15 -1.45
N ALA A 324 -12.06 9.13 -1.31
CA ALA A 324 -10.63 9.31 -1.08
C ALA A 324 -9.97 10.01 -2.28
N MET A 325 -10.18 9.54 -3.52
CA MET A 325 -9.54 10.16 -4.70
C MET A 325 -10.07 11.58 -4.95
N LEU A 326 -11.38 11.79 -4.80
CA LEU A 326 -11.99 13.11 -4.95
C LEU A 326 -11.46 14.11 -3.92
N PHE A 327 -11.26 13.68 -2.67
CA PHE A 327 -10.62 14.48 -1.62
C PHE A 327 -9.12 14.70 -1.90
N TYR A 328 -8.42 13.65 -2.32
CA TYR A 328 -6.99 13.67 -2.53
C TYR A 328 -6.53 14.59 -3.66
N LEU A 329 -7.31 14.70 -4.73
CA LEU A 329 -7.02 15.60 -5.85
C LEU A 329 -7.86 16.88 -5.82
N ASP A 330 -8.58 17.12 -4.71
CA ASP A 330 -9.43 18.28 -4.46
C ASP A 330 -10.53 18.50 -5.51
N ASN A 331 -10.93 17.44 -6.25
CA ASN A 331 -12.01 17.53 -7.24
C ASN A 331 -13.35 17.80 -6.58
N TRP A 332 -13.54 17.34 -5.34
CA TRP A 332 -14.78 17.60 -4.59
C TRP A 332 -15.07 19.09 -4.35
N LEU A 333 -14.05 19.95 -4.48
CA LEU A 333 -14.17 21.41 -4.42
C LEU A 333 -14.28 22.06 -5.81
N SER A 334 -14.18 21.30 -6.89
CA SER A 334 -14.16 21.83 -8.25
C SER A 334 -15.53 22.34 -8.68
N VAL A 335 -15.59 23.61 -9.08
CA VAL A 335 -16.81 24.28 -9.53
C VAL A 335 -16.61 24.79 -10.96
N GLY A 336 -17.60 24.53 -11.83
CA GLY A 336 -17.62 25.06 -13.18
C GLY A 336 -17.73 26.58 -13.16
N PRO A 337 -16.89 27.31 -13.92
CA PRO A 337 -16.93 28.78 -13.94
C PRO A 337 -18.31 29.33 -14.32
N ASP A 338 -19.04 28.66 -15.21
CA ASP A 338 -20.37 29.08 -15.68
C ASP A 338 -21.52 28.36 -14.95
N SER A 339 -21.21 27.57 -13.92
CA SER A 339 -22.21 26.90 -13.08
C SER A 339 -22.98 27.87 -12.19
N GLU A 340 -24.10 27.43 -11.61
CA GLU A 340 -24.85 28.26 -10.65
C GLU A 340 -23.97 28.74 -9.49
N VAL A 341 -23.15 27.85 -8.93
CA VAL A 341 -22.25 28.18 -7.83
C VAL A 341 -21.12 29.10 -8.29
N GLY A 342 -20.55 28.86 -9.48
CA GLY A 342 -19.50 29.70 -10.08
C GLY A 342 -19.97 31.14 -10.32
N LEU A 343 -21.21 31.29 -10.79
CA LEU A 343 -21.87 32.58 -11.00
C LEU A 343 -22.42 33.23 -9.71
N GLY A 344 -22.27 32.57 -8.54
CA GLY A 344 -22.76 33.08 -7.26
C GLY A 344 -24.28 33.07 -7.11
N ILE A 345 -24.98 32.22 -7.89
CA ILE A 345 -26.44 32.08 -7.84
C ILE A 345 -26.83 31.31 -6.57
N ALA A 346 -27.54 32.00 -5.68
CA ALA A 346 -28.01 31.42 -4.43
C ALA A 346 -29.02 30.27 -4.69
N PRO A 347 -29.04 29.24 -3.84
CA PRO A 347 -30.01 28.16 -3.96
C PRO A 347 -31.43 28.74 -3.94
N ARG A 348 -32.29 28.34 -4.89
CA ARG A 348 -33.72 28.68 -4.83
C ARG A 348 -34.33 28.00 -3.61
N ASN A 349 -34.46 28.73 -2.50
CA ASN A 349 -35.16 28.27 -1.31
C ASN A 349 -36.59 27.83 -1.68
N ARG A 350 -36.82 26.52 -1.80
CA ARG A 350 -38.14 25.91 -1.91
C ARG A 350 -38.81 25.90 -0.53
N LYS A 351 -39.15 27.11 -0.05
CA LYS A 351 -40.13 27.45 1.00
C LYS A 351 -39.97 28.95 1.30
N ARG A 352 -40.53 29.81 0.46
CA ARG A 352 -40.96 31.13 0.92
C ARG A 352 -42.21 30.90 1.77
N SER A 353 -42.03 30.81 3.09
CA SER A 353 -43.09 31.15 4.03
C SER A 353 -43.52 32.58 3.74
N HIS A 354 -44.82 32.80 3.77
CA HIS A 354 -45.53 33.97 3.26
C HIS A 354 -45.45 35.17 4.21
N ASP A 355 -44.29 35.52 4.77
CA ASP A 355 -44.16 36.74 5.59
C ASP A 355 -43.48 37.87 4.81
N HIS A 356 -44.32 38.74 4.26
CA HIS A 356 -43.92 40.02 3.69
C HIS A 356 -43.55 40.99 4.82
N ARG A 357 -42.24 41.21 5.05
CA ARG A 357 -41.74 42.47 5.64
C ARG A 357 -41.07 43.31 4.54
N PRO A 358 -41.66 44.43 4.09
CA PRO A 358 -41.03 45.33 3.15
C PRO A 358 -39.96 46.16 3.89
N GLY A 359 -38.69 46.08 3.48
CA GLY A 359 -37.67 47.05 3.89
C GLY A 359 -36.25 46.52 4.18
N ALA A 360 -36.02 45.21 4.24
CA ALA A 360 -34.66 44.71 4.47
C ALA A 360 -33.86 44.68 3.15
N ARG A 361 -32.94 45.65 2.98
CA ARG A 361 -31.88 45.58 1.97
C ARG A 361 -31.16 44.22 2.10
N PRO A 362 -30.95 43.47 1.00
CA PRO A 362 -30.21 42.21 1.09
C PRO A 362 -28.80 42.52 1.59
N ALA A 363 -28.45 41.98 2.76
CA ALA A 363 -27.09 42.03 3.25
C ALA A 363 -26.21 41.29 2.23
N LYS A 364 -25.28 42.01 1.59
CA LYS A 364 -24.16 41.41 0.86
C LYS A 364 -23.28 40.70 1.90
N GLY A 365 -23.69 39.50 2.31
CA GLY A 365 -22.78 38.57 2.96
C GLY A 365 -21.61 38.36 2.01
N LYS A 366 -20.38 38.49 2.50
CA LYS A 366 -19.18 38.09 1.73
C LYS A 366 -19.38 36.63 1.33
N ALA A 367 -19.82 36.39 0.10
CA ALA A 367 -19.83 35.05 -0.47
C ALA A 367 -18.40 34.55 -0.35
N LYS A 368 -18.20 33.45 0.39
CA LYS A 368 -16.92 32.73 0.31
C LYS A 368 -16.68 32.52 -1.18
N THR A 369 -15.57 33.01 -1.70
CA THR A 369 -15.13 32.77 -3.08
C THR A 369 -15.32 31.29 -3.34
N ALA A 370 -16.23 30.94 -4.24
CA ALA A 370 -16.37 29.57 -4.68
C ALA A 370 -14.98 29.09 -5.12
N SER A 371 -14.59 27.90 -4.69
CA SER A 371 -13.37 27.27 -5.20
C SER A 371 -13.51 27.24 -6.73
N GLY A 372 -12.51 27.77 -7.45
CA GLY A 372 -12.55 27.81 -8.91
C GLY A 372 -12.47 26.42 -9.53
N LEU A 373 -12.46 26.38 -10.87
CA LEU A 373 -12.21 25.15 -11.60
C LEU A 373 -10.87 24.54 -11.17
N ASN A 374 -10.89 23.30 -10.69
CA ASN A 374 -9.70 22.57 -10.31
C ASN A 374 -9.30 21.60 -11.41
N GLU A 375 -8.17 21.86 -12.07
CA GLU A 375 -7.66 21.03 -13.17
C GLU A 375 -6.84 19.82 -12.72
N ASN A 376 -6.46 19.74 -11.43
CA ASN A 376 -5.56 18.73 -10.92
C ASN A 376 -6.07 17.31 -11.23
N TYR A 377 -7.32 16.99 -10.87
CA TYR A 377 -7.89 15.68 -11.15
C TYR A 377 -7.93 15.34 -12.64
N GLY A 378 -8.34 16.29 -13.50
CA GLY A 378 -8.38 16.08 -14.94
C GLY A 378 -7.00 15.83 -15.55
N ARG A 379 -5.97 16.51 -15.04
CA ARG A 379 -4.57 16.29 -15.40
C ARG A 379 -4.11 14.90 -14.98
N GLU A 380 -4.23 14.56 -13.70
CA GLU A 380 -3.76 13.26 -13.18
C GLU A 380 -4.51 12.09 -13.83
N LEU A 381 -5.82 12.24 -14.09
CA LEU A 381 -6.62 11.25 -14.81
C LEU A 381 -6.02 10.92 -16.17
N MET A 382 -5.72 11.93 -16.99
CA MET A 382 -5.15 11.71 -18.32
C MET A 382 -3.66 11.34 -18.25
N GLU A 383 -2.88 12.00 -17.40
CA GLU A 383 -1.42 11.88 -17.35
C GLU A 383 -0.97 10.59 -16.67
N LEU A 384 -1.45 10.35 -15.45
CA LEU A 384 -0.92 9.30 -14.59
C LEU A 384 -1.78 8.04 -14.57
N HIS A 385 -3.08 8.19 -14.75
CA HIS A 385 -4.03 7.08 -14.63
C HIS A 385 -4.37 6.44 -15.98
N THR A 386 -4.36 7.18 -17.10
CA THR A 386 -4.82 6.63 -18.39
C THR A 386 -3.87 6.79 -19.57
N LEU A 387 -3.63 7.99 -20.09
CA LEU A 387 -3.00 8.17 -21.40
C LEU A 387 -1.47 8.19 -21.36
N SER A 388 -0.87 8.34 -20.17
CA SER A 388 0.55 8.72 -19.98
C SER A 388 0.81 10.18 -20.34
N VAL A 389 1.90 10.75 -19.81
CA VAL A 389 2.45 12.06 -20.18
C VAL A 389 2.65 12.20 -21.70
N ASN A 390 2.91 11.09 -22.38
CA ASN A 390 3.07 11.01 -23.85
C ASN A 390 1.76 10.68 -24.59
N GLY A 391 0.62 10.88 -23.94
CA GLY A 391 -0.72 10.52 -24.41
C GLY A 391 -1.26 11.37 -25.57
N GLY A 392 -0.62 12.51 -25.86
CA GLY A 392 -0.99 13.41 -26.96
C GLY A 392 -2.20 14.29 -26.68
N TYR A 393 -2.59 14.46 -25.41
CA TYR A 393 -3.59 15.44 -24.99
C TYR A 393 -2.97 16.84 -24.84
N SER A 394 -3.79 17.87 -24.99
CA SER A 394 -3.40 19.27 -24.83
C SER A 394 -3.77 19.80 -23.44
N GLN A 395 -3.25 20.97 -23.09
CA GLN A 395 -3.71 21.69 -21.89
C GLN A 395 -5.19 22.06 -21.98
N GLN A 396 -5.73 22.28 -23.19
CA GLN A 396 -7.16 22.51 -23.37
C GLN A 396 -7.99 21.27 -23.01
N ASP A 397 -7.52 20.08 -23.37
CA ASP A 397 -8.18 18.83 -22.97
C ASP A 397 -8.20 18.68 -21.44
N VAL A 398 -7.14 19.11 -20.75
CA VAL A 398 -7.10 19.10 -19.27
C VAL A 398 -8.21 19.98 -18.70
N THR A 399 -8.35 21.21 -19.20
CA THR A 399 -9.40 22.14 -18.77
C THR A 399 -10.80 21.59 -19.08
N GLU A 400 -11.00 20.99 -20.25
CA GLU A 400 -12.29 20.44 -20.67
C GLU A 400 -12.67 19.17 -19.87
N VAL A 401 -11.71 18.30 -19.56
CA VAL A 401 -11.91 17.19 -18.62
C VAL A 401 -12.24 17.73 -17.23
N ALA A 402 -11.52 18.75 -16.74
CA ALA A 402 -11.81 19.35 -15.44
C ALA A 402 -13.26 19.86 -15.37
N LYS A 403 -13.73 20.54 -16.42
CA LYS A 403 -15.14 20.98 -16.54
C LYS A 403 -16.11 19.80 -16.47
N VAL A 404 -15.84 18.71 -17.18
CA VAL A 404 -16.68 17.50 -17.14
C VAL A 404 -16.83 16.93 -15.72
N PHE A 405 -15.78 17.00 -14.90
CA PHE A 405 -15.81 16.46 -13.52
C PHE A 405 -16.24 17.46 -12.44
N THR A 406 -16.56 18.70 -12.81
CA THR A 406 -17.17 19.64 -11.84
C THR A 406 -18.50 19.09 -11.33
N GLY A 407 -18.81 19.34 -10.07
CA GLY A 407 -20.00 18.79 -9.41
C GLY A 407 -19.91 17.31 -9.01
N TRP A 408 -18.91 16.55 -9.45
CA TRP A 408 -18.56 15.27 -8.82
C TRP A 408 -17.92 15.55 -7.46
N THR A 409 -18.70 15.40 -6.39
CA THR A 409 -18.30 15.85 -5.06
C THR A 409 -18.66 14.80 -4.00
N ILE A 410 -18.37 15.14 -2.75
CA ILE A 410 -18.61 14.30 -1.59
C ILE A 410 -19.39 15.09 -0.54
N GLU A 411 -20.18 14.38 0.27
CA GLU A 411 -20.60 14.93 1.55
C GLU A 411 -19.37 15.38 2.35
N GLN A 412 -19.52 16.35 3.24
CA GLN A 412 -18.39 16.76 4.08
C GLN A 412 -17.79 15.52 4.77
N PRO A 413 -16.45 15.35 4.81
CA PRO A 413 -15.85 14.11 5.29
C PRO A 413 -16.34 13.65 6.68
N LYS A 414 -16.58 14.62 7.56
CA LYS A 414 -17.18 14.43 8.88
C LYS A 414 -18.57 13.75 8.91
N ASN A 415 -19.29 13.75 7.79
CA ASN A 415 -20.63 13.16 7.65
C ASN A 415 -20.59 11.77 7.00
N GLY A 416 -19.40 11.24 6.68
CA GLY A 416 -19.21 9.96 6.01
C GLY A 416 -18.69 10.05 4.58
N ALA A 417 -18.47 11.26 4.05
CA ALA A 417 -17.85 11.49 2.75
C ALA A 417 -18.55 10.85 1.53
N GLY A 418 -19.83 10.53 1.61
CA GLY A 418 -20.54 9.86 0.52
C GLY A 418 -20.45 10.64 -0.80
N PHE A 419 -20.10 9.95 -1.89
CA PHE A 419 -20.10 10.55 -3.23
C PHE A 419 -21.51 10.98 -3.64
N HIS A 420 -21.61 12.15 -4.28
CA HIS A 420 -22.81 12.57 -4.99
C HIS A 420 -22.47 13.58 -6.09
N PHE A 421 -23.39 13.76 -7.04
CA PHE A 421 -23.31 14.80 -8.05
C PHE A 421 -24.13 16.03 -7.63
N ASP A 422 -23.49 17.20 -7.54
CA ASP A 422 -24.17 18.49 -7.38
C ASP A 422 -24.27 19.21 -8.75
N PRO A 423 -25.44 19.22 -9.41
CA PRO A 423 -25.61 19.88 -10.70
C PRO A 423 -25.38 21.40 -10.64
N ARG A 424 -25.44 22.02 -9.46
CA ARG A 424 -25.26 23.46 -9.31
C ARG A 424 -23.79 23.87 -9.38
N MET A 425 -22.89 22.93 -9.10
CA MET A 425 -21.44 23.11 -9.24
C MET A 425 -20.95 22.71 -10.64
N HIS A 426 -21.77 22.02 -11.44
CA HIS A 426 -21.36 21.49 -12.71
C HIS A 426 -21.33 22.56 -13.81
N GLU A 427 -20.26 22.58 -14.59
CA GLU A 427 -20.12 23.41 -15.78
C GLU A 427 -21.23 23.05 -16.79
N PRO A 428 -22.07 23.99 -17.23
CA PRO A 428 -23.10 23.71 -18.23
C PRO A 428 -22.54 23.62 -19.65
N GLY A 429 -23.37 23.23 -20.61
CA GLY A 429 -23.03 23.24 -22.03
C GLY A 429 -22.18 22.04 -22.49
N THR A 430 -21.85 22.06 -23.77
CA THR A 430 -21.08 21.01 -24.43
C THR A 430 -19.58 21.21 -24.19
N LYS A 431 -18.86 20.14 -23.86
CA LYS A 431 -17.40 20.12 -23.72
C LYS A 431 -16.74 19.36 -24.88
N MET A 432 -15.48 19.69 -25.16
CA MET A 432 -14.68 19.02 -26.19
C MET A 432 -13.48 18.34 -25.56
N VAL A 433 -13.47 17.01 -25.54
CA VAL A 433 -12.39 16.22 -24.92
C VAL A 433 -11.74 15.34 -25.97
N LEU A 434 -10.46 15.52 -26.25
CA LEU A 434 -9.68 14.77 -27.24
C LEU A 434 -10.33 14.77 -28.64
N GLY A 435 -10.92 15.91 -29.01
CA GLY A 435 -11.68 16.08 -30.26
C GLY A 435 -13.07 15.43 -30.27
N HIS A 436 -13.49 14.78 -29.18
CA HIS A 436 -14.82 14.21 -29.02
C HIS A 436 -15.78 15.18 -28.32
N LYS A 437 -17.01 15.26 -28.84
CA LYS A 437 -18.03 16.21 -28.34
C LYS A 437 -18.86 15.57 -27.24
N ILE A 438 -18.66 16.01 -26.00
CA ILE A 438 -19.44 15.59 -24.83
C ILE A 438 -20.65 16.51 -24.69
N LYS A 439 -21.85 15.97 -24.97
CA LYS A 439 -23.09 16.72 -24.82
C LYS A 439 -23.45 16.87 -23.34
N GLU A 440 -24.07 17.99 -23.01
CA GLU A 440 -24.53 18.25 -21.64
C GLU A 440 -25.47 17.14 -21.14
N ASN A 441 -25.07 16.49 -20.05
CA ASN A 441 -25.77 15.37 -19.43
C ASN A 441 -25.39 15.17 -17.94
N GLY A 442 -24.81 16.20 -17.30
CA GLY A 442 -24.47 16.20 -15.88
C GLY A 442 -23.49 15.07 -15.52
N GLU A 443 -23.79 14.31 -14.46
CA GLU A 443 -22.91 13.22 -13.99
C GLU A 443 -22.47 12.25 -15.09
N LYS A 444 -23.35 11.97 -16.06
CA LYS A 444 -23.08 11.00 -17.13
C LYS A 444 -21.96 11.44 -18.08
N GLU A 445 -21.63 12.72 -18.13
CA GLU A 445 -20.51 13.23 -18.92
C GLU A 445 -19.18 12.64 -18.43
N GLY A 446 -18.98 12.60 -17.10
CA GLY A 446 -17.80 11.98 -16.50
C GLY A 446 -17.70 10.50 -16.83
N LEU A 447 -18.81 9.76 -16.76
CA LEU A 447 -18.85 8.34 -17.15
C LEU A 447 -18.54 8.12 -18.63
N GLU A 448 -18.96 9.02 -19.52
CA GLU A 448 -18.61 8.97 -20.94
C GLU A 448 -17.10 9.20 -21.15
N VAL A 449 -16.52 10.19 -20.49
CA VAL A 449 -15.07 10.47 -20.56
C VAL A 449 -14.25 9.32 -19.99
N LEU A 450 -14.63 8.76 -18.83
CA LEU A 450 -13.92 7.61 -18.24
C LEU A 450 -13.95 6.39 -19.16
N ARG A 451 -15.10 6.10 -19.77
CA ARG A 451 -15.22 5.02 -20.76
C ARG A 451 -14.35 5.28 -21.99
N MET A 452 -14.34 6.51 -22.50
CA MET A 452 -13.52 6.89 -23.64
C MET A 452 -12.03 6.70 -23.34
N LEU A 453 -11.57 7.15 -22.17
CA LEU A 453 -10.18 6.99 -21.73
C LEU A 453 -9.83 5.51 -21.50
N ALA A 454 -10.68 4.76 -20.79
CA ALA A 454 -10.44 3.35 -20.51
C ALA A 454 -10.33 2.47 -21.77
N ARG A 455 -10.93 2.89 -22.89
CA ARG A 455 -10.89 2.17 -24.18
C ARG A 455 -9.90 2.75 -25.17
N ASN A 456 -9.14 3.77 -24.78
CA ASN A 456 -8.17 4.40 -25.65
C ASN A 456 -6.97 3.47 -25.91
N PRO A 457 -6.50 3.31 -27.16
CA PRO A 457 -5.31 2.52 -27.47
C PRO A 457 -4.05 2.95 -26.69
N LYS A 458 -3.90 4.26 -26.40
CA LYS A 458 -2.80 4.79 -25.58
C LYS A 458 -2.90 4.30 -24.13
N THR A 459 -4.10 4.22 -23.58
CA THR A 459 -4.34 3.64 -22.25
C THR A 459 -4.07 2.15 -22.23
N ALA A 460 -4.56 1.41 -23.22
CA ALA A 460 -4.25 -0.01 -23.34
C ALA A 460 -2.73 -0.28 -23.37
N HIS A 461 -1.99 0.52 -24.14
CA HIS A 461 -0.53 0.42 -24.20
C HIS A 461 0.13 0.83 -22.88
N PHE A 462 -0.27 1.95 -22.27
CA PHE A 462 0.31 2.44 -21.02
C PHE A 462 0.12 1.44 -19.86
N ILE A 463 -1.09 0.95 -19.66
CA ILE A 463 -1.40 -0.04 -18.61
C ILE A 463 -0.63 -1.34 -18.88
N SER A 464 -0.61 -1.82 -20.13
CA SER A 464 0.14 -3.01 -20.51
C SER A 464 1.64 -2.85 -20.26
N GLN A 465 2.20 -1.67 -20.54
CA GLN A 465 3.60 -1.35 -20.28
C GLN A 465 3.89 -1.38 -18.76
N LYS A 466 3.03 -0.80 -17.93
CA LYS A 466 3.21 -0.84 -16.46
C LYS A 466 3.12 -2.26 -15.91
N LEU A 467 2.20 -3.09 -16.41
CA LEU A 467 2.10 -4.50 -16.02
C LEU A 467 3.33 -5.29 -16.46
N ALA A 468 3.75 -5.16 -17.72
CA ALA A 468 4.97 -5.81 -18.21
C ALA A 468 6.21 -5.33 -17.43
N MET A 469 6.26 -4.05 -17.05
CA MET A 469 7.32 -3.51 -16.20
C MET A 469 7.33 -4.16 -14.80
N ARG A 470 6.15 -4.40 -14.23
CA ARG A 470 5.99 -5.01 -12.90
C ARG A 470 6.39 -6.49 -12.90
N PHE A 471 6.11 -7.22 -13.96
CA PHE A 471 6.21 -8.68 -13.98
C PHE A 471 7.37 -9.24 -14.82
N VAL A 472 7.89 -8.52 -15.81
CA VAL A 472 8.90 -9.02 -16.76
C VAL A 472 10.27 -8.37 -16.57
N ALA A 473 10.40 -7.07 -16.80
CA ALA A 473 11.68 -6.35 -16.74
C ALA A 473 11.46 -4.86 -16.46
N ASP A 474 12.50 -4.12 -16.04
CA ASP A 474 12.37 -2.66 -15.86
C ASP A 474 12.04 -1.92 -17.16
N ASP A 475 12.53 -2.45 -18.28
CA ASP A 475 12.26 -1.98 -19.63
C ASP A 475 11.73 -3.17 -20.47
N PRO A 476 10.40 -3.43 -20.44
CA PRO A 476 9.83 -4.61 -21.09
C PRO A 476 9.90 -4.51 -22.63
N PRO A 477 10.02 -5.64 -23.35
CA PRO A 477 10.02 -5.66 -24.81
C PRO A 477 8.75 -5.01 -25.41
N PRO A 478 8.87 -4.05 -26.36
CA PRO A 478 7.70 -3.39 -26.95
C PRO A 478 6.72 -4.36 -27.61
N THR A 479 7.23 -5.42 -28.24
CA THR A 479 6.41 -6.46 -28.88
C THR A 479 5.50 -7.19 -27.89
N LEU A 480 5.95 -7.43 -26.66
CA LEU A 480 5.12 -7.99 -25.60
C LEU A 480 4.03 -7.00 -25.19
N VAL A 481 4.42 -5.74 -24.97
CA VAL A 481 3.49 -4.66 -24.58
C VAL A 481 2.40 -4.50 -25.64
N ASP A 482 2.74 -4.54 -26.93
CA ASP A 482 1.79 -4.44 -28.02
C ASP A 482 0.77 -5.61 -28.02
N ARG A 483 1.22 -6.85 -27.80
CA ARG A 483 0.32 -8.02 -27.70
C ARG A 483 -0.61 -7.93 -26.49
N MET A 484 -0.10 -7.46 -25.36
CA MET A 484 -0.89 -7.20 -24.17
C MET A 484 -1.92 -6.09 -24.42
N ALA A 485 -1.53 -4.98 -25.06
CA ALA A 485 -2.42 -3.88 -25.40
C ALA A 485 -3.53 -4.30 -26.39
N GLN A 486 -3.20 -5.14 -27.37
CA GLN A 486 -4.20 -5.74 -28.25
C GLN A 486 -5.19 -6.62 -27.49
N THR A 487 -4.71 -7.42 -26.52
CA THR A 487 -5.58 -8.21 -25.64
C THR A 487 -6.48 -7.30 -24.81
N PHE A 488 -5.92 -6.25 -24.22
CA PHE A 488 -6.65 -5.26 -23.44
C PHE A 488 -7.81 -4.68 -24.26
N LEU A 489 -7.56 -4.20 -25.48
CA LEU A 489 -8.59 -3.64 -26.34
C LEU A 489 -9.65 -4.68 -26.74
N LYS A 490 -9.21 -5.88 -27.13
CA LYS A 490 -10.09 -6.98 -27.56
C LYS A 490 -10.98 -7.50 -26.43
N LYS A 491 -10.48 -7.48 -25.19
CA LYS A 491 -11.17 -7.99 -23.99
C LYS A 491 -11.77 -6.89 -23.14
N HIS A 492 -11.89 -5.68 -23.68
CA HIS A 492 -12.49 -4.52 -23.00
C HIS A 492 -11.86 -4.23 -21.63
N GLY A 493 -10.52 -4.29 -21.56
CA GLY A 493 -9.74 -3.99 -20.36
C GLY A 493 -9.76 -5.06 -19.28
N ASP A 494 -10.16 -6.30 -19.59
CA ASP A 494 -10.08 -7.43 -18.64
C ASP A 494 -8.61 -7.72 -18.28
N ILE A 495 -8.23 -7.39 -17.04
CA ILE A 495 -6.86 -7.49 -16.55
C ILE A 495 -6.43 -8.95 -16.41
N ARG A 496 -7.34 -9.86 -16.05
CA ARG A 496 -7.05 -11.30 -15.98
C ARG A 496 -6.58 -11.82 -17.34
N GLU A 497 -7.27 -11.44 -18.42
CA GLU A 497 -6.90 -11.85 -19.77
C GLU A 497 -5.58 -11.23 -20.25
N VAL A 498 -5.33 -9.95 -19.89
CA VAL A 498 -4.05 -9.28 -20.20
C VAL A 498 -2.87 -9.96 -19.51
N LEU A 499 -3.04 -10.31 -18.23
CA LEU A 499 -2.04 -11.08 -17.48
C LEU A 499 -1.85 -12.49 -18.07
N ARG A 500 -2.92 -13.16 -18.49
CA ARG A 500 -2.84 -14.46 -19.18
C ARG A 500 -1.99 -14.38 -20.46
N THR A 501 -2.16 -13.33 -21.27
CA THR A 501 -1.32 -13.09 -22.45
C THR A 501 0.16 -12.93 -22.10
N MET A 502 0.47 -12.24 -21.00
CA MET A 502 1.85 -12.05 -20.54
C MET A 502 2.44 -13.35 -19.98
N PHE A 503 1.72 -14.07 -19.13
CA PHE A 503 2.22 -15.32 -18.53
C PHE A 503 2.36 -16.46 -19.54
N ALA A 504 1.68 -16.38 -20.68
CA ALA A 504 1.85 -17.33 -21.78
C ALA A 504 2.97 -16.94 -22.77
N SER A 505 3.64 -15.80 -22.57
CA SER A 505 4.63 -15.27 -23.51
C SER A 505 6.02 -15.85 -23.29
N GLU A 506 6.81 -15.97 -24.36
CA GLU A 506 8.20 -16.42 -24.25
C GLU A 506 9.04 -15.45 -23.42
N GLU A 507 8.83 -14.14 -23.57
CA GLU A 507 9.54 -13.08 -22.86
C GLU A 507 9.40 -13.16 -21.33
N PHE A 508 8.30 -13.74 -20.82
CA PHE A 508 8.13 -13.98 -19.39
C PHE A 508 8.98 -15.16 -18.88
N TRP A 509 9.27 -16.14 -19.74
CA TRP A 509 9.95 -17.39 -19.35
C TRP A 509 11.40 -17.48 -19.80
N THR A 510 11.99 -16.40 -20.32
CA THR A 510 13.38 -16.43 -20.76
C THR A 510 14.35 -16.46 -19.57
N PRO A 511 15.56 -17.02 -19.74
CA PRO A 511 16.61 -16.96 -18.73
C PRO A 511 16.95 -15.52 -18.29
N GLU A 512 16.84 -14.54 -19.19
CA GLU A 512 17.10 -13.12 -18.89
C GLU A 512 16.03 -12.51 -17.98
N ALA A 513 14.78 -12.99 -18.05
CA ALA A 513 13.71 -12.55 -17.15
C ALA A 513 13.89 -13.10 -15.74
N TYR A 514 14.62 -14.20 -15.55
CA TYR A 514 14.85 -14.80 -14.24
C TYR A 514 15.78 -13.96 -13.36
N ARG A 515 15.32 -13.52 -12.19
CA ARG A 515 16.08 -12.64 -11.27
C ARG A 515 16.53 -11.31 -11.90
N ALA A 516 15.86 -10.87 -12.97
CA ALA A 516 16.17 -9.61 -13.65
C ALA A 516 15.83 -8.37 -12.81
N LYS A 517 14.83 -8.45 -11.93
CA LYS A 517 14.33 -7.29 -11.18
C LYS A 517 14.84 -7.28 -9.75
N VAL A 518 15.08 -6.09 -9.21
CA VAL A 518 15.35 -5.90 -7.78
C VAL A 518 14.02 -5.78 -7.03
N LYS A 519 13.91 -6.45 -5.87
CA LYS A 519 12.76 -6.35 -4.98
C LYS A 519 12.68 -4.93 -4.39
N THR A 520 11.49 -4.35 -4.33
CA THR A 520 11.23 -3.15 -3.50
C THR A 520 11.43 -3.48 -2.02
N PRO A 521 11.54 -2.49 -1.11
CA PRO A 521 11.61 -2.77 0.33
C PRO A 521 10.45 -3.64 0.86
N LEU A 522 9.21 -3.37 0.41
CA LEU A 522 8.05 -4.20 0.76
C LEU A 522 8.25 -5.65 0.30
N GLU A 523 8.63 -5.84 -0.96
CA GLU A 523 8.85 -7.17 -1.53
C GLU A 523 9.99 -7.92 -0.83
N PHE A 524 11.09 -7.23 -0.51
CA PHE A 524 12.22 -7.83 0.19
C PHE A 524 11.84 -8.30 1.60
N VAL A 525 11.25 -7.40 2.39
CA VAL A 525 10.89 -7.68 3.79
C VAL A 525 9.86 -8.80 3.86
N VAL A 526 8.81 -8.75 3.04
CA VAL A 526 7.79 -9.80 3.01
C VAL A 526 8.39 -11.12 2.50
N SER A 527 9.24 -11.08 1.46
CA SER A 527 9.90 -12.28 0.95
C SER A 527 10.78 -12.94 2.00
N ALA A 528 11.54 -12.17 2.79
CA ALA A 528 12.39 -12.71 3.85
C ALA A 528 11.57 -13.37 4.98
N VAL A 529 10.48 -12.73 5.40
CA VAL A 529 9.54 -13.32 6.38
C VAL A 529 8.94 -14.61 5.84
N ARG A 530 8.47 -14.61 4.58
CA ARG A 530 7.85 -15.78 3.94
C ARG A 530 8.86 -16.92 3.75
N ALA A 531 10.02 -16.65 3.18
CA ALA A 531 11.04 -17.65 2.87
C ALA A 531 11.62 -18.32 4.13
N SER A 532 11.72 -17.58 5.24
CA SER A 532 12.17 -18.13 6.52
C SER A 532 11.09 -18.88 7.30
N GLY A 533 9.84 -18.85 6.85
CA GLY A 533 8.70 -19.42 7.60
C GLY A 533 8.36 -18.66 8.89
N ALA A 534 8.87 -17.44 9.04
CA ALA A 534 8.68 -16.65 10.25
C ALA A 534 7.20 -16.30 10.48
N GLN A 535 6.80 -16.27 11.75
CA GLN A 535 5.47 -15.84 12.19
C GLN A 535 5.51 -14.39 12.65
N VAL A 536 4.58 -13.59 12.15
CA VAL A 536 4.38 -12.18 12.52
C VAL A 536 3.19 -12.09 13.47
N ASP A 537 3.50 -11.98 14.76
CA ASP A 537 2.53 -11.78 15.83
C ASP A 537 2.18 -10.29 16.00
N ASP A 538 3.16 -9.40 15.77
CA ASP A 538 3.00 -7.95 15.80
C ASP A 538 3.72 -7.29 14.61
N PRO A 539 2.98 -6.80 13.60
CA PRO A 539 3.58 -6.25 12.38
C PRO A 539 4.25 -4.88 12.55
N ARG A 540 4.05 -4.18 13.69
CA ARG A 540 4.49 -2.79 13.88
C ARG A 540 5.99 -2.59 13.71
N ALA A 541 6.83 -3.51 14.19
CA ALA A 541 8.28 -3.40 14.05
C ALA A 541 8.71 -3.56 12.58
N VAL A 542 8.11 -4.50 11.87
CA VAL A 542 8.36 -4.76 10.45
C VAL A 542 7.94 -3.55 9.59
N LEU A 543 6.79 -2.94 9.90
CA LEU A 543 6.36 -1.68 9.26
C LEU A 543 7.35 -0.54 9.52
N GLY A 544 7.91 -0.46 10.73
CA GLY A 544 8.98 0.49 11.05
C GLY A 544 10.20 0.33 10.15
N THR A 545 10.61 -0.91 9.88
CA THR A 545 11.70 -1.22 8.95
C THR A 545 11.42 -0.72 7.53
N LEU A 546 10.20 -0.92 7.01
CA LEU A 546 9.82 -0.43 5.69
C LEU A 546 9.94 1.11 5.58
N ASN A 547 9.55 1.82 6.63
CA ASN A 547 9.72 3.27 6.70
C ASN A 547 11.20 3.68 6.68
N THR A 548 12.07 3.00 7.44
CA THR A 548 13.53 3.24 7.42
C THR A 548 14.14 2.95 6.05
N MET A 549 13.57 2.03 5.28
CA MET A 549 13.99 1.73 3.90
C MET A 549 13.37 2.66 2.85
N GLY A 550 12.61 3.68 3.26
CA GLY A 550 12.03 4.68 2.36
C GLY A 550 10.71 4.28 1.69
N MET A 551 10.05 3.21 2.14
CA MET A 551 8.79 2.72 1.55
C MET A 551 7.73 2.44 2.64
N ALA A 552 7.34 3.48 3.38
CA ALA A 552 6.21 3.37 4.30
C ALA A 552 4.90 3.12 3.54
N PRO A 553 4.09 2.10 3.90
CA PRO A 553 2.82 1.84 3.23
C PRO A 553 1.89 3.06 3.22
N TYR A 554 1.30 3.36 2.05
CA TYR A 554 0.38 4.49 1.83
C TYR A 554 0.96 5.89 2.05
N ALA A 555 2.28 6.01 2.22
CA ALA A 555 2.94 7.26 2.59
C ALA A 555 3.56 8.01 1.40
N MET A 556 3.38 7.54 0.16
CA MET A 556 3.87 8.26 -1.01
C MET A 556 3.02 9.51 -1.25
N GLN A 557 3.67 10.68 -1.18
CA GLN A 557 3.03 11.99 -1.33
C GLN A 557 2.64 12.37 -2.75
N PRO A 558 3.44 12.13 -3.81
CA PRO A 558 3.00 12.43 -5.16
C PRO A 558 2.01 11.38 -5.68
N PRO A 559 1.04 11.74 -6.54
CA PRO A 559 0.08 10.81 -7.14
C PRO A 559 0.73 9.76 -8.06
N THR A 560 2.01 9.91 -8.40
CA THR A 560 2.79 8.98 -9.22
C THR A 560 3.01 7.60 -8.58
N GLY A 561 2.90 7.51 -7.25
CA GLY A 561 3.21 6.30 -6.49
C GLY A 561 4.71 6.00 -6.39
N TYR A 562 5.05 4.92 -5.69
CA TYR A 562 6.41 4.41 -5.58
C TYR A 562 6.91 3.86 -6.92
N SER A 563 8.21 4.06 -7.21
CA SER A 563 8.83 3.52 -8.42
C SER A 563 8.85 1.98 -8.41
N MET A 564 8.57 1.39 -9.57
CA MET A 564 8.69 -0.06 -9.81
C MET A 564 10.01 -0.44 -10.50
N LYS A 565 10.89 0.53 -10.77
CA LYS A 565 12.21 0.33 -11.36
C LYS A 565 13.27 0.10 -10.30
N SER A 566 14.28 -0.69 -10.64
CA SER A 566 15.32 -1.13 -9.71
C SER A 566 16.24 0.02 -9.27
N ASP A 567 16.53 0.98 -10.14
CA ASP A 567 17.41 2.13 -9.88
C ASP A 567 17.00 2.94 -8.64
N ALA A 568 15.70 3.09 -8.39
CA ALA A 568 15.17 3.75 -7.20
C ALA A 568 15.51 3.03 -5.89
N TRP A 569 15.80 1.72 -5.95
CA TRP A 569 15.95 0.85 -4.78
C TRP A 569 17.35 0.26 -4.61
N VAL A 570 18.26 0.53 -5.54
CA VAL A 570 19.66 0.09 -5.51
C VAL A 570 20.54 1.26 -5.07
N ASN A 571 20.69 1.43 -3.75
CA ASN A 571 21.66 2.34 -3.17
C ASN A 571 22.24 1.76 -1.87
N SER A 572 23.42 2.26 -1.45
CA SER A 572 24.17 1.70 -0.32
C SER A 572 23.38 1.70 0.99
N SER A 573 22.56 2.73 1.24
CA SER A 573 21.74 2.81 2.45
C SER A 573 20.61 1.78 2.47
N ALA A 574 19.96 1.56 1.32
CA ALA A 574 18.92 0.56 1.16
C ALA A 574 19.49 -0.86 1.34
N LEU A 575 20.66 -1.16 0.78
CA LEU A 575 21.30 -2.48 0.94
C LEU A 575 21.69 -2.76 2.40
N LEU A 576 22.23 -1.77 3.12
CA LEU A 576 22.56 -1.92 4.53
C LEU A 576 21.31 -2.16 5.39
N GLY A 577 20.24 -1.40 5.15
CA GLY A 577 18.96 -1.61 5.84
C GLY A 577 18.43 -3.03 5.65
N ARG A 578 18.54 -3.57 4.43
CA ARG A 578 18.08 -4.93 4.08
C ARG A 578 18.91 -6.01 4.77
N MET A 579 20.24 -5.85 4.80
CA MET A 579 21.13 -6.76 5.51
C MET A 579 20.86 -6.75 7.02
N ASN A 580 20.69 -5.56 7.62
CA ASN A 580 20.37 -5.43 9.03
C ASN A 580 19.03 -6.09 9.39
N PHE A 581 18.01 -5.92 8.55
CA PHE A 581 16.73 -6.62 8.72
C PHE A 581 16.89 -8.14 8.63
N ALA A 582 17.56 -8.65 7.58
CA ALA A 582 17.76 -10.07 7.37
C ALA A 582 18.48 -10.75 8.56
N LEU A 583 19.61 -10.17 9.00
CA LEU A 583 20.38 -10.67 10.16
C LEU A 583 19.58 -10.55 11.47
N GLY A 584 18.92 -9.41 11.68
CA GLY A 584 18.13 -9.17 12.88
C GLY A 584 16.93 -10.12 12.98
N MET A 585 16.22 -10.33 11.88
CA MET A 585 15.08 -11.24 11.81
C MET A 585 15.55 -12.67 12.02
N ALA A 586 16.54 -13.16 11.28
CA ALA A 586 17.03 -14.54 11.40
C ALA A 586 17.57 -14.86 12.80
N ALA A 587 18.12 -13.86 13.50
CA ALA A 587 18.57 -13.97 14.90
C ALA A 587 17.45 -13.77 15.95
N GLY A 588 16.18 -13.66 15.55
CA GLY A 588 15.05 -13.48 16.46
C GLY A 588 15.01 -12.12 17.18
N LYS A 589 15.67 -11.10 16.62
CA LYS A 589 15.79 -9.75 17.24
C LYS A 589 14.73 -8.76 16.76
N VAL A 590 13.93 -9.13 15.75
CA VAL A 590 12.81 -8.29 15.29
C VAL A 590 11.61 -8.57 16.17
N ARG A 591 11.23 -7.58 16.99
CA ARG A 591 10.06 -7.66 17.87
C ARG A 591 8.80 -8.03 17.08
N GLY A 592 8.02 -8.97 17.61
CA GLY A 592 6.76 -9.40 16.98
C GLY A 592 6.96 -10.36 15.81
N VAL A 593 8.19 -10.80 15.55
CA VAL A 593 8.51 -11.81 14.55
C VAL A 593 9.20 -12.99 15.23
N ALA A 594 8.56 -14.16 15.20
CA ALA A 594 9.13 -15.41 15.67
C ALA A 594 9.65 -16.22 14.48
N VAL A 595 10.90 -16.68 14.54
CA VAL A 595 11.50 -17.52 13.49
C VAL A 595 12.28 -18.65 14.12
N ASP A 596 12.15 -19.84 13.53
CA ASP A 596 13.01 -20.98 13.83
C ASP A 596 13.76 -21.36 12.54
N THR A 597 15.02 -20.94 12.48
CA THR A 597 15.88 -21.17 11.31
C THR A 597 16.38 -22.59 11.22
N THR A 598 16.31 -23.39 12.30
CA THR A 598 16.82 -24.77 12.31
C THR A 598 16.02 -25.69 11.39
N HIS A 599 14.72 -25.41 11.22
CA HIS A 599 13.85 -26.11 10.27
C HIS A 599 14.23 -25.92 8.80
N LEU A 600 15.01 -24.88 8.47
CA LEU A 600 15.45 -24.61 7.10
C LEU A 600 16.68 -25.43 6.69
N ALA A 601 17.41 -25.99 7.66
CA ALA A 601 18.58 -26.84 7.44
C ALA A 601 18.50 -28.12 8.30
N PRO A 602 17.46 -28.95 8.11
CA PRO A 602 17.30 -30.16 8.91
C PRO A 602 18.45 -31.13 8.63
N ALA A 603 18.97 -31.77 9.67
CA ALA A 603 20.05 -32.77 9.62
C ALA A 603 21.45 -32.29 9.19
N ALA A 604 21.69 -30.97 9.07
CA ALA A 604 23.04 -30.45 8.83
C ALA A 604 23.94 -30.62 10.07
N GLN A 605 25.10 -31.25 9.90
CA GLN A 605 26.03 -31.55 11.01
C GLN A 605 27.17 -30.53 11.16
N ASP A 606 27.45 -29.77 10.09
CA ASP A 606 28.52 -28.78 10.03
C ASP A 606 28.08 -27.52 9.25
N ALA A 607 28.94 -26.50 9.24
CA ALA A 607 28.64 -25.20 8.64
C ALA A 607 28.48 -25.26 7.11
N GLN A 608 29.24 -26.13 6.43
CA GLN A 608 29.15 -26.30 4.98
C GLN A 608 27.85 -27.00 4.57
N GLN A 609 27.49 -28.07 5.29
CA GLN A 609 26.20 -28.74 5.11
C GLN A 609 25.04 -27.79 5.40
N THR A 610 25.17 -26.94 6.42
CA THR A 610 24.16 -25.93 6.76
C THR A 610 24.02 -24.90 5.64
N LEU A 611 25.13 -24.37 5.12
CA LEU A 611 25.14 -23.44 3.99
C LEU A 611 24.43 -24.08 2.79
N ALA A 612 24.83 -25.27 2.37
CA ALA A 612 24.23 -25.96 1.24
C ALA A 612 22.72 -26.23 1.44
N ALA A 613 22.30 -26.63 2.65
CA ALA A 613 20.89 -26.83 2.96
C ALA A 613 20.09 -25.52 2.89
N LEU A 614 20.62 -24.42 3.41
CA LEU A 614 19.96 -23.11 3.37
C LEU A 614 19.93 -22.52 1.95
N GLU A 615 20.98 -22.71 1.15
CA GLU A 615 20.99 -22.32 -0.28
C GLU A 615 19.89 -23.06 -1.06
N ASN A 616 19.67 -24.34 -0.74
CA ASN A 616 18.57 -25.11 -1.29
C ASN A 616 17.20 -24.62 -0.80
N SER A 617 17.03 -24.37 0.49
CA SER A 617 15.75 -23.97 1.08
C SER A 617 15.32 -22.53 0.72
N LEU A 618 16.26 -21.59 0.67
CA LEU A 618 15.97 -20.15 0.49
C LEU A 618 16.14 -19.69 -0.97
N LEU A 619 17.02 -20.32 -1.73
CA LEU A 619 17.38 -19.94 -3.10
C LEU A 619 17.18 -21.07 -4.12
N ALA A 620 16.53 -22.16 -3.72
CA ALA A 620 16.28 -23.34 -4.56
C ALA A 620 17.55 -23.97 -5.17
N GLY A 621 18.69 -23.79 -4.49
CA GLY A 621 20.00 -24.30 -4.92
C GLY A 621 20.65 -23.47 -6.03
N ASP A 622 19.99 -22.39 -6.45
CA ASP A 622 20.46 -21.53 -7.53
C ASP A 622 21.22 -20.34 -6.93
N VAL A 623 22.47 -20.57 -6.56
CA VAL A 623 23.36 -19.59 -5.93
C VAL A 623 24.64 -19.48 -6.77
N SER A 624 25.10 -18.25 -7.01
CA SER A 624 26.34 -18.07 -7.75
C SER A 624 27.54 -18.57 -6.93
N LYS A 625 28.56 -19.09 -7.62
CA LYS A 625 29.82 -19.50 -6.98
C LYS A 625 30.42 -18.37 -6.15
N GLN A 626 30.35 -17.13 -6.64
CA GLN A 626 30.86 -15.97 -5.92
C GLN A 626 30.12 -15.74 -4.59
N THR A 627 28.80 -15.80 -4.58
CA THR A 627 28.02 -15.69 -3.34
C THR A 627 28.33 -16.83 -2.39
N HIS A 628 28.35 -18.08 -2.89
CA HIS A 628 28.69 -19.26 -2.10
C HIS A 628 30.06 -19.11 -1.44
N ASP A 629 31.10 -18.81 -2.23
CA ASP A 629 32.48 -18.65 -1.74
C ASP A 629 32.57 -17.50 -0.71
N THR A 630 31.85 -16.40 -0.94
CA THR A 630 31.84 -15.24 -0.03
C THR A 630 31.21 -15.60 1.32
N ILE A 631 30.05 -16.28 1.32
CA ILE A 631 29.40 -16.70 2.57
C ILE A 631 30.23 -17.80 3.26
N SER A 632 30.75 -18.75 2.48
CA SER A 632 31.63 -19.81 2.96
C SER A 632 32.85 -19.26 3.70
N GLN A 633 33.51 -18.22 3.17
CA GLN A 633 34.65 -17.56 3.84
C GLN A 633 34.24 -16.89 5.17
N GLN A 634 33.01 -16.40 5.27
CA GLN A 634 32.49 -15.80 6.49
C GLN A 634 32.13 -16.84 7.56
N LEU A 635 31.99 -18.13 7.21
CA LEU A 635 31.74 -19.20 8.18
C LEU A 635 32.89 -19.38 9.16
N ASP A 636 34.11 -18.99 8.77
CA ASP A 636 35.31 -19.05 9.62
C ASP A 636 35.45 -17.83 10.55
N ASP A 637 34.64 -16.76 10.36
CA ASP A 637 34.66 -15.58 11.24
C ASP A 637 34.21 -15.98 12.66
N PRO A 638 35.01 -15.75 13.71
CA PRO A 638 34.66 -16.06 15.10
C PRO A 638 33.30 -15.50 15.56
N LYS A 639 32.83 -14.39 14.98
CA LYS A 639 31.53 -13.78 15.29
C LYS A 639 30.35 -14.55 14.67
N ILE A 640 30.59 -15.26 13.57
CA ILE A 640 29.60 -16.06 12.86
C ILE A 640 29.67 -17.51 13.34
N SER A 641 30.88 -18.06 13.48
CA SER A 641 31.14 -19.42 13.98
C SER A 641 30.94 -19.57 15.50
N GLN A 642 30.86 -18.46 16.24
CA GLN A 642 30.85 -18.42 17.71
C GLN A 642 32.02 -19.16 18.38
N GLN A 643 33.16 -19.29 17.69
CA GLN A 643 34.35 -19.98 18.22
C GLN A 643 35.16 -19.06 19.14
N LYS A 644 35.49 -19.54 20.35
CA LYS A 644 36.71 -19.13 21.07
C LYS A 644 37.83 -20.13 20.74
N LEU A 645 39.09 -19.71 20.83
CA LEU A 645 40.27 -20.51 20.45
C LEU A 645 40.32 -21.92 21.10
N ASP A 646 39.64 -22.12 22.24
CA ASP A 646 39.70 -23.34 23.05
C ASP A 646 38.35 -24.11 23.15
N ASP A 647 37.31 -23.75 22.37
CA ASP A 647 35.99 -24.39 22.44
C ASP A 647 35.90 -25.71 21.63
N VAL A 648 35.23 -26.73 22.18
CA VAL A 648 34.76 -27.93 21.46
C VAL A 648 33.88 -27.50 20.26
N LYS A 649 34.03 -28.12 19.09
CA LYS A 649 33.27 -27.82 17.86
C LYS A 649 31.79 -27.54 18.17
N ARG A 650 31.39 -26.27 18.18
CA ARG A 650 29.99 -25.85 18.36
C ARG A 650 29.21 -26.06 17.06
N PRO A 651 27.89 -26.28 17.15
CA PRO A 651 27.03 -26.37 15.96
C PRO A 651 27.04 -25.06 15.17
N PRO A 652 26.83 -25.12 13.85
CA PRO A 652 26.83 -23.94 12.99
C PRO A 652 25.72 -22.96 13.39
N ASN A 653 26.01 -21.66 13.31
CA ASN A 653 25.05 -20.61 13.60
C ASN A 653 24.07 -20.44 12.42
N VAL A 654 23.07 -21.33 12.37
CA VAL A 654 22.05 -21.39 11.29
C VAL A 654 21.38 -20.03 11.08
N ALA A 655 21.12 -19.28 12.15
CA ALA A 655 20.52 -17.94 12.10
C ALA A 655 21.43 -16.93 11.37
N ALA A 656 22.73 -16.91 11.67
CA ALA A 656 23.67 -16.01 10.99
C ALA A 656 23.77 -16.35 9.50
N ILE A 657 23.92 -17.63 9.14
CA ILE A 657 24.02 -18.08 7.75
C ILE A 657 22.72 -17.76 6.99
N THR A 658 21.55 -17.97 7.61
CA THR A 658 20.25 -17.59 7.07
C THR A 658 20.20 -16.10 6.76
N GLY A 659 20.61 -15.25 7.70
CA GLY A 659 20.64 -13.80 7.50
C GLY A 659 21.57 -13.36 6.38
N LEU A 660 22.72 -14.02 6.21
CA LEU A 660 23.66 -13.76 5.11
C LEU A 660 23.08 -14.14 3.74
N ILE A 661 22.42 -15.29 3.64
CA ILE A 661 21.77 -15.74 2.39
C ILE A 661 20.60 -14.82 2.03
N LEU A 662 19.75 -14.46 3.00
CA LEU A 662 18.67 -13.49 2.78
C LEU A 662 19.20 -12.10 2.39
N GLY A 663 20.42 -11.76 2.81
CA GLY A 663 21.12 -10.54 2.41
C GLY A 663 21.79 -10.61 1.03
N SER A 664 21.86 -11.78 0.39
CA SER A 664 22.64 -11.99 -0.83
C SER A 664 22.05 -11.32 -2.08
N PRO A 665 22.86 -11.00 -3.10
CA PRO A 665 22.38 -10.42 -4.35
C PRO A 665 21.25 -11.23 -5.02
N GLU A 666 21.29 -12.55 -4.92
CA GLU A 666 20.27 -13.45 -5.44
C GLU A 666 18.92 -13.27 -4.73
N PHE A 667 18.91 -13.17 -3.40
CA PHE A 667 17.67 -12.97 -2.65
C PHE A 667 17.10 -11.56 -2.83
N GLN A 668 17.95 -10.56 -3.08
CA GLN A 668 17.51 -9.19 -3.40
C GLN A 668 16.75 -9.10 -4.72
N ARG A 669 16.83 -10.13 -5.57
CA ARG A 669 16.27 -10.15 -6.92
C ARG A 669 15.08 -11.11 -7.03
N ARG A 670 14.30 -10.95 -8.09
CA ARG A 670 13.14 -11.78 -8.43
C ARG A 670 12.97 -11.93 -9.93
#